data_AF-A0AAV8EBI0-F1
#
_entry.id   AF-A0AAV8EBI0-F1
#
_cell.length_a   1.000
_cell.length_b   1.000
_cell.length_c   1.000
_cell.angle_alpha   90.00
_cell.angle_beta   90.00
_cell.angle_gamma   90.00
#
_symmetry.space_group_name_H-M   'P 1'
#
loop_
_entity.id
_entity.type
_entity.pdbx_description
1 polymer ?
#
loop_
_entity_poly.entity_id
_entity_poly.type
_entity_poly.pdbx_seq_one_letter_code
_entity_poly.pdbx_strand_id
1 'polypeptide(L)'
;MESYMVTREFISFYHKNKLPAVLYKVDFAKAFDTISWTFLTHVLIERGFPPSLISWILQILRSSSSTIKLNGDFSSFFVHKRGLRQGDPLSPLLFIIVTDALQSFFNNATSLISGPILISPRALQYADDTIILMEANPRSLLVVSEILSNFAQLFGLRVNDAKCLFVPISVSAPAVIHISSILRCQAKELLITYLGLPLSIRRPKKIHFQPLISAFQRKLDGWKARLLSLGGRLTLVKSVLTALPLHFIQVLKLLPWLLRHLEGIRRRFFWKGNNKCLGGHCLVNWAKCCLPKANGGLGILDLQRQKQTLLLKWLWKLKHEPDSVWTSTVQLLYGTSDADQLISRSVSYGLVDILQQVSFFNLSVMSENSIATWKWTANGIFSSSSAYGVLSNTGLISKYHLALWKVKSPPRVKVFLWILLQDRLLTQQNLIVRGWPCPTSCSCCNTSLMETTDHLFLHCQYATSVWSLVQTHYRLPFINFTLDIGNFWLSFRHPGLKMWDIIWAATSWNIWKARNRRVFSNHIPIPTGRVPLPQHDIAVSRHTHQSSVITHHNLLSPPLDTLHVSILFSSLARSMLMLLPHLSRLFATSLPSLSLSLSLSRTSLSLMSSARAHTKPALRGLVFDMDGTLTVPVIDFPAMYREVLGPEAYAAANKAGGGSVDILHHIEAWGPQEQRRAYEVIARFEQDGLDRLQIMPGALELCGFLDSRDIRRGLITRNVKAAVDVFHKRFGIIFSPALSREFKPYKPDPAPLLHICSTWNIPPNEVMMIGDSLKDDVVCGKRAGAFTCLLDETGRYGPHEDLEDDLRPDFKVSSLVEVFTILESHFDLAPERAQAV
;
A
#
# COMPACT_ATOMS: atom_id res chain seq x y z
N MET A 1 7.70 -19.88 5.41
CA MET A 1 8.01 -20.25 4.00
C MET A 1 8.29 -21.73 3.84
N GLU A 2 9.13 -22.32 4.69
CA GLU A 2 9.40 -23.76 4.63
C GLU A 2 8.13 -24.61 4.74
N SER A 3 7.25 -24.29 5.68
CA SER A 3 5.92 -24.90 5.81
C SER A 3 5.11 -24.87 4.51
N TYR A 4 5.15 -23.75 3.78
CA TYR A 4 4.48 -23.62 2.48
C TYR A 4 5.09 -24.54 1.42
N MET A 5 6.43 -24.64 1.39
CA MET A 5 7.14 -25.54 0.49
C MET A 5 6.78 -27.00 0.78
N VAL A 6 6.88 -27.44 2.03
CA VAL A 6 6.50 -28.79 2.49
C VAL A 6 5.07 -29.13 2.07
N THR A 7 4.13 -28.24 2.40
CA THR A 7 2.72 -28.39 2.06
C THR A 7 2.52 -28.57 0.55
N ARG A 8 3.19 -27.75 -0.27
CA ARG A 8 3.07 -27.85 -1.73
C ARG A 8 3.65 -29.16 -2.26
N GLU A 9 4.84 -29.56 -1.81
CA GLU A 9 5.48 -30.82 -2.24
C GLU A 9 4.61 -32.03 -1.89
N PHE A 10 4.05 -32.07 -0.67
CA PHE A 10 3.11 -33.11 -0.24
C PHE A 10 1.89 -33.19 -1.16
N ILE A 11 1.20 -32.07 -1.40
CA ILE A 11 -0.02 -32.08 -2.23
C ILE A 11 0.31 -32.51 -3.66
N SER A 12 1.39 -31.98 -4.25
CA SER A 12 1.81 -32.33 -5.61
C SER A 12 2.12 -33.82 -5.75
N PHE A 13 2.82 -34.40 -4.78
CA PHE A 13 3.18 -35.81 -4.78
C PHE A 13 1.95 -36.72 -4.65
N TYR A 14 1.10 -36.49 -3.65
CA TYR A 14 -0.09 -37.32 -3.42
C TYR A 14 -1.07 -37.24 -4.58
N HIS A 15 -1.30 -36.03 -5.12
CA HIS A 15 -2.17 -35.86 -6.28
C HIS A 15 -1.61 -36.57 -7.53
N LYS A 16 -0.31 -36.46 -7.81
CA LYS A 16 0.31 -37.10 -8.99
C LYS A 16 0.24 -38.63 -8.91
N ASN A 17 0.45 -39.20 -7.73
CA ASN A 17 0.40 -40.63 -7.47
C ASN A 17 -1.01 -41.17 -7.21
N LYS A 18 -2.05 -40.30 -7.22
CA LYS A 18 -3.44 -40.63 -6.92
C LYS A 18 -3.62 -41.27 -5.53
N LEU A 19 -2.81 -40.86 -4.57
CA LEU A 19 -2.86 -41.35 -3.20
C LEU A 19 -3.85 -40.50 -2.38
N PRO A 20 -4.76 -41.12 -1.62
CA PRO A 20 -5.80 -40.40 -0.90
C PRO A 20 -5.23 -39.69 0.36
N ALA A 21 -5.32 -38.37 0.39
CA ALA A 21 -4.80 -37.54 1.48
C ALA A 21 -5.70 -36.37 1.84
N VAL A 22 -5.46 -35.80 3.02
CA VAL A 22 -6.14 -34.63 3.56
C VAL A 22 -5.11 -33.59 3.98
N LEU A 23 -5.30 -32.37 3.48
CA LEU A 23 -4.73 -31.18 4.11
C LEU A 23 -5.79 -30.59 5.02
N TYR A 24 -5.53 -30.57 6.32
CA TYR A 24 -6.42 -29.97 7.30
C TYR A 24 -5.84 -28.63 7.79
N LYS A 25 -6.52 -27.53 7.49
CA LYS A 25 -6.17 -26.20 7.97
C LYS A 25 -7.00 -25.87 9.21
N VAL A 26 -6.31 -25.77 10.34
CA VAL A 26 -6.86 -25.51 11.66
C VAL A 26 -6.76 -24.02 11.97
N ASP A 27 -7.85 -23.45 12.47
CA ASP A 27 -7.95 -22.08 12.99
C ASP A 27 -8.34 -22.17 14.47
N PHE A 28 -7.63 -21.46 15.35
CA PHE A 28 -7.91 -21.44 16.78
C PHE A 28 -8.77 -20.22 17.15
N ALA A 29 -9.83 -20.44 17.91
CA ALA A 29 -10.72 -19.39 18.36
C ALA A 29 -10.02 -18.51 19.41
N LYS A 30 -9.75 -17.24 19.07
CA LYS A 30 -9.13 -16.25 19.98
C LYS A 30 -7.84 -16.80 20.61
N ALA A 31 -6.90 -17.21 19.75
CA ALA A 31 -5.73 -18.00 20.15
C ALA A 31 -4.94 -17.37 21.31
N PHE A 32 -4.66 -16.07 21.28
CA PHE A 32 -3.97 -15.41 22.38
C PHE A 32 -4.84 -15.32 23.65
N ASP A 33 -6.11 -14.96 23.52
CA ASP A 33 -6.98 -14.60 24.66
C ASP A 33 -7.44 -15.83 25.48
N THR A 34 -7.23 -17.04 24.98
CA THR A 34 -7.78 -18.27 25.56
C THR A 34 -6.77 -19.13 26.32
N ILE A 35 -5.47 -18.82 26.22
CA ILE A 35 -4.40 -19.63 26.82
C ILE A 35 -4.54 -19.76 28.33
N SER A 36 -4.55 -20.99 28.82
CA SER A 36 -4.55 -21.32 30.25
C SER A 36 -3.19 -21.03 30.88
N TRP A 37 -3.16 -20.10 31.85
CA TRP A 37 -1.95 -19.80 32.61
C TRP A 37 -1.46 -20.98 33.45
N THR A 38 -2.38 -21.82 33.94
CA THR A 38 -2.05 -23.03 34.70
C THR A 38 -1.20 -23.97 33.86
N PHE A 39 -1.67 -24.32 32.65
CA PHE A 39 -0.94 -25.24 31.77
C PHE A 39 0.28 -24.61 31.12
N LEU A 40 0.28 -23.29 30.85
CA LEU A 40 1.49 -22.57 30.50
C LEU A 40 2.57 -22.74 31.59
N THR A 41 2.19 -22.63 32.87
CA THR A 41 3.12 -22.82 34.00
C THR A 41 3.72 -24.23 33.97
N HIS A 42 2.89 -25.26 33.80
CA HIS A 42 3.38 -26.64 33.71
C HIS A 42 4.38 -26.83 32.56
N VAL A 43 4.09 -26.30 31.36
CA VAL A 43 5.02 -26.40 30.22
C VAL A 43 6.33 -25.67 30.50
N LEU A 44 6.29 -24.51 31.16
CA LEU A 44 7.52 -23.80 31.53
C LEU A 44 8.37 -24.59 32.54
N ILE A 45 7.73 -25.23 33.53
CA ILE A 45 8.42 -26.09 34.51
C ILE A 45 9.06 -27.29 33.81
N GLU A 46 8.30 -28.01 32.98
CA GLU A 46 8.78 -29.18 32.23
C GLU A 46 9.95 -28.83 31.29
N ARG A 47 9.94 -27.63 30.70
CA ARG A 47 11.04 -27.14 29.86
C ARG A 47 12.24 -26.62 30.65
N GLY A 48 12.23 -26.72 31.98
CA GLY A 48 13.36 -26.38 32.85
C GLY A 48 13.56 -24.87 33.07
N PHE A 49 12.52 -24.05 32.90
CA PHE A 49 12.64 -22.62 33.17
C PHE A 49 12.86 -22.37 34.68
N PRO A 50 13.77 -21.44 35.08
CA PRO A 50 14.01 -21.15 36.49
C PRO A 50 12.74 -20.69 37.21
N PRO A 51 12.49 -21.13 38.47
CA PRO A 51 11.29 -20.74 39.23
C PRO A 51 11.11 -19.22 39.38
N SER A 52 12.20 -18.47 39.49
CA SER A 52 12.19 -17.01 39.54
C SER A 52 11.61 -16.39 38.26
N LEU A 53 12.03 -16.88 37.09
CA LEU A 53 11.54 -16.41 35.80
C LEU A 53 10.06 -16.76 35.59
N ILE A 54 9.65 -17.98 35.97
CA ILE A 54 8.25 -18.40 35.92
C ILE A 54 7.39 -17.47 36.80
N SER A 55 7.86 -17.17 38.01
CA SER A 55 7.19 -16.24 38.92
C SER A 55 7.00 -14.85 38.30
N TRP A 56 8.05 -14.29 37.66
CA TRP A 56 7.96 -13.01 36.97
C TRP A 56 6.96 -13.03 35.81
N ILE A 57 6.99 -14.08 34.98
CA ILE A 57 6.02 -14.25 33.89
C ILE A 57 4.60 -14.27 34.44
N LEU A 58 4.35 -15.05 35.50
CA LEU A 58 3.02 -15.14 36.10
C LEU A 58 2.57 -13.85 36.78
N GLN A 59 3.47 -13.10 37.40
CA GLN A 59 3.15 -11.78 37.96
C GLN A 59 2.70 -10.82 36.86
N ILE A 60 3.43 -10.77 35.73
CA ILE A 60 3.08 -9.94 34.57
C ILE A 60 1.69 -10.30 34.03
N LEU A 61 1.38 -11.60 33.90
CA LEU A 61 0.09 -12.05 33.40
C LEU A 61 -1.04 -11.74 34.40
N ARG A 62 -0.86 -12.08 35.68
CA ARG A 62 -1.89 -11.91 36.72
C ARG A 62 -2.16 -10.46 37.09
N SER A 63 -1.18 -9.57 36.95
CA SER A 63 -1.37 -8.14 37.18
C SER A 63 -2.03 -7.42 36.00
N SER A 64 -2.35 -8.13 34.91
CA SER A 64 -2.92 -7.53 33.70
C SER A 64 -4.42 -7.29 33.84
N SER A 65 -4.86 -6.10 33.39
CA SER A 65 -6.26 -5.71 33.34
C SER A 65 -6.57 -4.99 32.02
N SER A 66 -7.82 -5.05 31.58
CA SER A 66 -8.31 -4.30 30.42
C SER A 66 -9.55 -3.50 30.75
N THR A 67 -9.85 -2.53 29.89
CA THR A 67 -11.10 -1.77 29.86
C THR A 67 -11.58 -1.70 28.42
N ILE A 68 -12.88 -1.57 28.21
CA ILE A 68 -13.49 -1.41 26.90
C ILE A 68 -13.62 0.09 26.63
N LYS A 69 -13.05 0.56 25.51
CA LYS A 69 -13.27 1.93 25.02
C LYS A 69 -14.42 1.92 24.03
N LEU A 70 -15.55 2.52 24.41
CA LEU A 70 -16.73 2.67 23.56
C LEU A 70 -17.06 4.16 23.44
N ASN A 71 -17.13 4.68 22.21
CA ASN A 71 -17.47 6.09 21.94
C ASN A 71 -16.61 7.15 22.64
N GLY A 72 -15.38 6.82 23.01
CA GLY A 72 -14.48 7.73 23.72
C GLY A 72 -14.41 7.46 25.22
N ASP A 73 -15.43 6.80 25.77
CA ASP A 73 -15.53 6.47 27.20
C ASP A 73 -14.94 5.10 27.49
N PHE A 74 -14.37 4.96 28.69
CA PHE A 74 -13.77 3.72 29.16
C PHE A 74 -14.69 3.06 30.19
N SER A 75 -14.88 1.75 30.07
CA SER A 75 -15.55 0.96 31.11
C SER A 75 -14.68 0.85 32.37
N SER A 76 -15.25 0.26 33.43
CA SER A 76 -14.44 -0.21 34.56
C SER A 76 -13.39 -1.22 34.11
N PHE A 77 -12.26 -1.26 34.81
CA PHE A 77 -11.24 -2.28 34.59
C PHE A 77 -11.74 -3.67 34.98
N PHE A 78 -11.37 -4.67 34.20
CA PHE A 78 -11.51 -6.08 34.54
C PHE A 78 -10.15 -6.77 34.47
N VAL A 79 -9.88 -7.61 35.46
CA VAL A 79 -8.62 -8.35 35.58
C VAL A 79 -8.66 -9.58 34.68
N HIS A 80 -7.55 -9.88 34.03
CA HIS A 80 -7.43 -11.06 33.19
C HIS A 80 -7.32 -12.32 34.06
N LYS A 81 -7.93 -13.42 33.62
CA LYS A 81 -7.81 -14.74 34.29
C LYS A 81 -7.09 -15.78 33.43
N ARG A 82 -6.89 -15.47 32.15
CA ARG A 82 -6.29 -16.31 31.12
C ARG A 82 -5.88 -15.42 29.95
N GLY A 83 -5.14 -16.01 29.01
CA GLY A 83 -4.76 -15.38 27.76
C GLY A 83 -3.43 -14.63 27.84
N LEU A 84 -2.87 -14.38 26.66
CA LEU A 84 -1.64 -13.64 26.45
C LEU A 84 -1.97 -12.28 25.82
N ARG A 85 -1.23 -11.24 26.17
CA ARG A 85 -1.52 -9.87 25.73
C ARG A 85 -1.07 -9.65 24.30
N GLN A 86 -2.00 -9.29 23.42
CA GLN A 86 -1.65 -8.88 22.06
C GLN A 86 -0.91 -7.53 22.10
N GLY A 87 0.25 -7.46 21.44
CA GLY A 87 1.14 -6.29 21.46
C GLY A 87 2.22 -6.32 22.55
N ASP A 88 2.18 -7.28 23.48
CA ASP A 88 3.25 -7.52 24.45
C ASP A 88 4.40 -8.32 23.81
N PRO A 89 5.67 -7.84 23.86
CA PRO A 89 6.81 -8.55 23.30
C PRO A 89 7.03 -9.98 23.83
N LEU A 90 6.60 -10.27 25.06
CA LEU A 90 6.76 -11.61 25.67
C LEU A 90 5.72 -12.61 25.16
N SER A 91 4.52 -12.12 24.84
CA SER A 91 3.37 -12.98 24.52
C SER A 91 3.59 -13.89 23.29
N PRO A 92 4.18 -13.43 22.17
CA PRO A 92 4.50 -14.32 21.05
C PRO A 92 5.43 -15.47 21.42
N LEU A 93 6.41 -15.26 22.30
CA LEU A 93 7.34 -16.31 22.73
C LEU A 93 6.63 -17.35 23.60
N LEU A 94 5.80 -16.89 24.54
CA LEU A 94 4.97 -17.78 25.36
C LEU A 94 3.97 -18.58 24.49
N PHE A 95 3.42 -17.94 23.46
CA PHE A 95 2.55 -18.61 22.50
C PHE A 95 3.29 -19.74 21.78
N ILE A 96 4.51 -19.49 21.29
CA ILE A 96 5.36 -20.51 20.65
C ILE A 96 5.60 -21.70 21.60
N ILE A 97 5.93 -21.43 22.87
CA ILE A 97 6.14 -22.45 23.91
C ILE A 97 4.91 -23.35 24.08
N VAL A 98 3.71 -22.77 24.05
CA VAL A 98 2.43 -23.49 24.12
C VAL A 98 2.18 -24.29 22.85
N THR A 99 2.35 -23.70 21.67
CA THR A 99 2.14 -24.41 20.40
C THR A 99 3.14 -25.53 20.16
N ASP A 100 4.37 -25.41 20.65
CA ASP A 100 5.37 -26.50 20.59
C ASP A 100 4.92 -27.74 21.38
N ALA A 101 4.13 -27.54 22.45
CA ALA A 101 3.52 -28.67 23.16
C ALA A 101 2.54 -29.43 22.25
N LEU A 102 1.78 -28.74 21.37
CA LEU A 102 0.93 -29.42 20.38
C LEU A 102 1.77 -30.32 19.44
N GLN A 103 2.95 -29.86 19.03
CA GLN A 103 3.85 -30.69 18.22
C GLN A 103 4.32 -31.93 19.00
N SER A 104 4.56 -31.83 20.30
CA SER A 104 4.87 -33.01 21.14
C SER A 104 3.72 -34.03 21.19
N PHE A 105 2.46 -33.58 21.24
CA PHE A 105 1.30 -34.48 21.17
C PHE A 105 1.28 -35.25 19.84
N PHE A 106 1.54 -34.56 18.72
CA PHE A 106 1.65 -35.21 17.42
C PHE A 106 2.83 -36.18 17.34
N ASN A 107 3.98 -35.82 17.92
CA ASN A 107 5.16 -36.67 17.95
C ASN A 107 4.89 -37.98 18.70
N ASN A 108 4.20 -37.92 19.85
CA ASN A 108 3.85 -39.10 20.64
C ASN A 108 2.81 -40.00 19.94
N ALA A 109 1.91 -39.41 19.16
CA ALA A 109 0.90 -40.14 18.38
C ALA A 109 1.40 -40.59 16.99
N THR A 110 2.70 -40.46 16.71
CA THR A 110 3.26 -40.70 15.37
C THR A 110 3.01 -42.12 14.87
N SER A 111 3.03 -43.14 15.71
CA SER A 111 2.74 -44.52 15.29
C SER A 111 1.26 -44.78 14.99
N LEU A 112 0.36 -43.92 15.48
CA LEU A 112 -1.09 -44.11 15.39
C LEU A 112 -1.71 -43.42 14.17
N ILE A 113 -1.00 -42.46 13.57
CA ILE A 113 -1.45 -41.71 12.39
C ILE A 113 -0.78 -42.29 11.15
N SER A 114 -1.53 -43.07 10.37
CA SER A 114 -1.08 -43.73 9.14
C SER A 114 -0.62 -42.74 8.06
N GLY A 115 0.42 -43.15 7.31
CA GLY A 115 0.96 -42.46 6.13
C GLY A 115 2.34 -42.98 5.74
N PRO A 116 2.64 -43.22 4.43
CA PRO A 116 3.93 -43.73 3.96
C PRO A 116 5.08 -42.74 4.18
N ILE A 117 4.78 -41.51 4.60
CA ILE A 117 5.71 -40.38 4.68
C ILE A 117 5.48 -39.71 6.04
N LEU A 118 6.26 -40.14 7.03
CA LEU A 118 6.39 -39.52 8.34
C LEU A 118 7.03 -38.12 8.21
N ILE A 119 6.30 -37.14 7.70
CA ILE A 119 6.75 -35.74 7.73
C ILE A 119 6.77 -35.31 9.19
N SER A 120 7.98 -35.20 9.76
CA SER A 120 8.20 -34.51 11.01
C SER A 120 8.67 -33.08 10.72
N PRO A 121 8.00 -32.04 11.24
CA PRO A 121 6.78 -32.06 12.06
C PRO A 121 5.49 -32.32 11.26
N ARG A 122 4.55 -33.07 11.87
CA ARG A 122 3.22 -33.38 11.31
C ARG A 122 2.27 -32.17 11.30
N ALA A 123 2.44 -31.24 12.24
CA ALA A 123 1.72 -29.98 12.28
C ALA A 123 2.66 -28.85 11.85
N LEU A 124 2.38 -28.28 10.70
CA LEU A 124 3.08 -27.14 10.15
C LEU A 124 2.46 -25.86 10.71
N GLN A 125 3.09 -25.35 11.78
CA GLN A 125 2.60 -24.19 12.53
C GLN A 125 3.32 -22.90 12.14
N TYR A 126 2.56 -21.82 12.01
CA TYR A 126 3.08 -20.46 11.93
C TYR A 126 2.20 -19.56 12.80
N ALA A 127 2.64 -19.33 14.04
CA ALA A 127 1.77 -18.80 15.08
C ALA A 127 0.49 -19.64 15.18
N ASP A 128 -0.69 -19.04 15.01
CA ASP A 128 -2.00 -19.70 15.07
C ASP A 128 -2.37 -20.46 13.79
N ASP A 129 -1.83 -20.08 12.63
CA ASP A 129 -2.02 -20.80 11.36
C ASP A 129 -1.39 -22.20 11.45
N THR A 130 -2.23 -23.24 11.56
CA THR A 130 -1.78 -24.64 11.67
C THR A 130 -2.28 -25.46 10.50
N ILE A 131 -1.36 -26.11 9.77
CA ILE A 131 -1.68 -27.10 8.73
C ILE A 131 -1.26 -28.49 9.20
N ILE A 132 -2.17 -29.45 9.10
CA ILE A 132 -1.89 -30.86 9.37
C ILE A 132 -2.02 -31.62 8.06
N LEU A 133 -1.01 -32.41 7.74
CA LEU A 133 -0.96 -33.24 6.53
C LEU A 133 -1.06 -34.70 6.95
N MET A 134 -1.99 -35.44 6.36
CA MET A 134 -2.22 -36.85 6.68
C MET A 134 -2.86 -37.60 5.52
N GLU A 135 -2.80 -38.92 5.54
CA GLU A 135 -3.62 -39.75 4.65
C GLU A 135 -5.10 -39.65 5.00
N ALA A 136 -5.95 -39.86 3.99
CA ALA A 136 -7.40 -39.87 4.17
C ALA A 136 -7.87 -41.20 4.75
N ASN A 137 -7.47 -41.50 5.99
CA ASN A 137 -7.85 -42.68 6.75
C ASN A 137 -8.68 -42.26 7.98
N PRO A 138 -9.88 -42.85 8.22
CA PRO A 138 -10.70 -42.58 9.40
C PRO A 138 -9.94 -42.66 10.73
N ARG A 139 -9.03 -43.64 10.89
CA ARG A 139 -8.24 -43.77 12.13
C ARG A 139 -7.35 -42.55 12.36
N SER A 140 -6.62 -42.11 11.33
CA SER A 140 -5.77 -40.92 11.40
C SER A 140 -6.58 -39.66 11.75
N LEU A 141 -7.75 -39.49 11.13
CA LEU A 141 -8.62 -38.32 11.35
C LEU A 141 -9.16 -38.26 12.77
N LEU A 142 -9.55 -39.40 13.34
CA LEU A 142 -10.02 -39.50 14.72
C LEU A 142 -8.90 -39.17 15.71
N VAL A 143 -7.69 -39.73 15.51
CA VAL A 143 -6.52 -39.43 16.35
C VAL A 143 -6.18 -37.94 16.32
N VAL A 144 -6.19 -37.32 15.13
CA VAL A 144 -5.94 -35.86 15.02
C VAL A 144 -7.02 -35.06 15.74
N SER A 145 -8.30 -35.44 15.60
CA SER A 145 -9.41 -34.76 16.27
C SER A 145 -9.32 -34.88 17.80
N GLU A 146 -8.92 -36.05 18.29
CA GLU A 146 -8.69 -36.31 19.71
C GLU A 146 -7.51 -35.49 20.25
N ILE A 147 -6.38 -35.44 19.55
CA ILE A 147 -5.23 -34.61 19.91
C ILE A 147 -5.64 -33.14 20.05
N LEU A 148 -6.37 -32.61 19.06
CA LEU A 148 -6.81 -31.21 19.08
C LEU A 148 -7.81 -30.95 20.20
N SER A 149 -8.73 -31.88 20.48
CA SER A 149 -9.68 -31.79 21.60
C SER A 149 -8.95 -31.78 22.94
N ASN A 150 -8.03 -32.73 23.16
CA ASN A 150 -7.26 -32.83 24.40
C ASN A 150 -6.39 -31.58 24.60
N PHE A 151 -5.72 -31.12 23.54
CA PHE A 151 -4.93 -29.89 23.58
C PHE A 151 -5.81 -28.66 23.92
N ALA A 152 -6.99 -28.55 23.32
CA ALA A 152 -7.94 -27.47 23.61
C ALA A 152 -8.44 -27.48 25.06
N GLN A 153 -8.65 -28.67 25.64
CA GLN A 153 -9.07 -28.81 27.04
C GLN A 153 -7.99 -28.38 28.02
N LEU A 154 -6.73 -28.76 27.76
CA LEU A 154 -5.59 -28.41 28.61
C LEU A 154 -5.20 -26.92 28.43
N PHE A 155 -4.91 -26.51 27.21
CA PHE A 155 -4.34 -25.19 26.96
C PHE A 155 -5.37 -24.08 26.75
N GLY A 156 -6.66 -24.42 26.62
CA GLY A 156 -7.74 -23.47 26.34
C GLY A 156 -7.84 -23.06 24.86
N LEU A 157 -6.88 -23.48 24.02
CA LEU A 157 -6.81 -23.20 22.58
C LEU A 157 -7.82 -24.05 21.80
N ARG A 158 -9.09 -23.61 21.82
CA ARG A 158 -10.18 -24.29 21.12
C ARG A 158 -10.10 -24.08 19.62
N VAL A 159 -10.36 -25.16 18.88
CA VAL A 159 -10.51 -25.12 17.42
C VAL A 159 -11.77 -24.33 17.08
N ASN A 160 -11.70 -23.55 16.00
CA ASN A 160 -12.81 -22.82 15.42
C ASN A 160 -13.34 -23.57 14.20
N ASP A 161 -14.23 -24.52 14.42
CA ASP A 161 -14.78 -25.42 13.38
C ASP A 161 -15.30 -24.65 12.15
N ALA A 162 -15.92 -23.48 12.36
CA ALA A 162 -16.47 -22.65 11.29
C ALA A 162 -15.40 -21.98 10.39
N LYS A 163 -14.19 -21.76 10.91
CA LYS A 163 -13.06 -21.21 10.14
C LYS A 163 -12.07 -22.27 9.67
N CYS A 164 -12.11 -23.44 10.31
CA CYS A 164 -11.38 -24.61 9.86
C CYS A 164 -11.88 -25.06 8.49
N LEU A 165 -10.98 -25.67 7.73
CA LEU A 165 -11.31 -26.26 6.44
C LEU A 165 -10.37 -27.41 6.16
N PHE A 166 -10.82 -28.36 5.35
CA PHE A 166 -9.93 -29.37 4.80
C PHE A 166 -9.97 -29.38 3.29
N VAL A 167 -8.86 -29.78 2.67
CA VAL A 167 -8.76 -29.99 1.23
C VAL A 167 -8.54 -31.47 0.97
N PRO A 168 -9.50 -32.17 0.34
CA PRO A 168 -9.32 -33.56 -0.06
C PRO A 168 -8.39 -33.66 -1.27
N ILE A 169 -7.49 -34.64 -1.27
CA ILE A 169 -6.54 -34.92 -2.35
C ILE A 169 -6.75 -36.35 -2.80
N SER A 170 -7.22 -36.55 -4.03
CA SER A 170 -7.48 -37.88 -4.59
C SER A 170 -8.42 -38.74 -3.72
N VAL A 171 -9.39 -38.12 -3.06
CA VAL A 171 -10.41 -38.76 -2.23
C VAL A 171 -11.75 -38.81 -2.98
N SER A 172 -12.51 -39.91 -2.82
CA SER A 172 -13.84 -40.07 -3.42
C SER A 172 -14.90 -39.20 -2.73
N ALA A 173 -15.93 -38.77 -3.47
CA ALA A 173 -17.00 -37.92 -2.92
C ALA A 173 -17.69 -38.50 -1.64
N PRO A 174 -17.98 -39.82 -1.55
CA PRO A 174 -18.53 -40.39 -0.31
C PRO A 174 -17.56 -40.28 0.88
N ALA A 175 -16.26 -40.49 0.65
CA ALA A 175 -15.26 -40.36 1.70
C ALA A 175 -15.08 -38.89 2.15
N VAL A 176 -15.25 -37.91 1.26
CA VAL A 176 -15.24 -36.48 1.62
C VAL A 176 -16.31 -36.14 2.66
N ILE A 177 -17.52 -36.70 2.51
CA ILE A 177 -18.63 -36.50 3.47
C ILE A 177 -18.24 -37.06 4.85
N HIS A 178 -17.65 -38.25 4.88
CA HIS A 178 -17.19 -38.87 6.13
C HIS A 178 -16.04 -38.08 6.78
N ILE A 179 -15.10 -37.56 5.99
CA ILE A 179 -14.03 -36.70 6.52
C ILE A 179 -14.62 -35.43 7.12
N SER A 180 -15.61 -34.83 6.45
CA SER A 180 -16.28 -33.62 6.91
C SER A 180 -17.01 -33.84 8.24
N SER A 181 -17.62 -35.01 8.46
CA SER A 181 -18.28 -35.32 9.73
C SER A 181 -17.28 -35.53 10.87
N ILE A 182 -16.13 -36.17 10.61
CA ILE A 182 -15.08 -36.38 11.62
C ILE A 182 -14.40 -35.06 12.00
N LEU A 183 -13.95 -34.28 10.99
CA LEU A 183 -13.21 -33.02 11.21
C LEU A 183 -14.13 -31.83 11.52
N ARG A 184 -15.45 -32.00 11.43
CA ARG A 184 -16.48 -30.97 11.72
C ARG A 184 -16.30 -29.66 10.94
N CYS A 185 -15.74 -29.73 9.73
CA CYS A 185 -15.51 -28.57 8.89
C CYS A 185 -15.78 -28.86 7.42
N GLN A 186 -15.91 -27.79 6.62
CA GLN A 186 -16.23 -27.90 5.21
C GLN A 186 -15.02 -28.29 4.36
N ALA A 187 -15.27 -29.15 3.36
CA ALA A 187 -14.32 -29.41 2.29
C ALA A 187 -14.17 -28.17 1.40
N LYS A 188 -12.94 -27.84 1.03
CA LYS A 188 -12.66 -26.85 -0.02
C LYS A 188 -11.88 -27.47 -1.16
N GLU A 189 -12.14 -26.98 -2.36
CA GLU A 189 -11.30 -27.26 -3.51
C GLU A 189 -9.90 -26.66 -3.34
N LEU A 190 -8.92 -27.30 -3.99
CA LEU A 190 -7.55 -26.87 -3.93
C LEU A 190 -7.32 -25.60 -4.76
N LEU A 191 -7.45 -24.45 -4.09
CA LEU A 191 -6.86 -23.17 -4.46
C LEU A 191 -6.96 -22.23 -3.25
N ILE A 192 -6.41 -22.65 -2.12
CA ILE A 192 -6.55 -21.93 -0.85
C ILE A 192 -5.41 -20.94 -0.63
N THR A 193 -5.65 -19.93 0.20
CA THR A 193 -4.60 -19.02 0.66
C THR A 193 -3.95 -19.58 1.93
N TYR A 194 -2.64 -19.78 1.90
CA TYR A 194 -1.83 -20.20 3.05
C TYR A 194 -0.64 -19.26 3.21
N LEU A 195 -0.48 -18.68 4.41
CA LEU A 195 0.53 -17.65 4.69
C LEU A 195 0.51 -16.49 3.67
N GLY A 196 -0.68 -16.09 3.19
CA GLY A 196 -0.82 -15.04 2.17
C GLY A 196 -0.39 -15.44 0.75
N LEU A 197 -0.14 -16.73 0.50
CA LEU A 197 0.29 -17.27 -0.80
C LEU A 197 -0.76 -18.24 -1.37
N PRO A 198 -0.97 -18.26 -2.70
CA PRO A 198 -1.93 -19.16 -3.34
C PRO A 198 -1.37 -20.59 -3.43
N LEU A 199 -1.96 -21.51 -2.68
CA LEU A 199 -1.58 -22.92 -2.66
C LEU A 199 -2.38 -23.70 -3.73
N SER A 200 -1.67 -24.35 -4.65
CA SER A 200 -2.25 -25.13 -5.74
C SER A 200 -1.27 -26.19 -6.25
N ILE A 201 -1.78 -27.26 -6.87
CA ILE A 201 -0.98 -28.23 -7.63
C ILE A 201 -0.50 -27.64 -8.97
N ARG A 202 -1.29 -26.73 -9.55
CA ARG A 202 -0.98 -26.11 -10.84
C ARG A 202 -0.32 -24.75 -10.61
N ARG A 203 0.44 -24.29 -11.62
CA ARG A 203 1.02 -22.95 -11.59
C ARG A 203 -0.10 -21.91 -11.41
N PRO A 204 0.02 -20.97 -10.46
CA PRO A 204 -0.98 -19.93 -10.27
C PRO A 204 -1.20 -19.09 -11.54
N LYS A 205 -2.46 -18.79 -11.86
CA LYS A 205 -2.86 -17.95 -13.00
C LYS A 205 -2.75 -16.47 -12.64
N LYS A 206 -2.90 -15.60 -13.64
CA LYS A 206 -2.88 -14.13 -13.48
C LYS A 206 -3.75 -13.62 -12.34
N ILE A 207 -4.98 -14.14 -12.23
CA ILE A 207 -5.95 -13.75 -11.21
C ILE A 207 -5.47 -14.02 -9.78
N HIS A 208 -4.66 -15.05 -9.55
CA HIS A 208 -4.15 -15.39 -8.21
C HIS A 208 -3.08 -14.41 -7.70
N PHE A 209 -2.51 -13.58 -8.58
CA PHE A 209 -1.57 -12.52 -8.21
C PHE A 209 -2.27 -11.17 -7.98
N GLN A 210 -3.60 -11.10 -8.13
CA GLN A 210 -4.36 -9.89 -7.87
C GLN A 210 -4.19 -9.36 -6.44
N PRO A 211 -4.11 -10.19 -5.37
CA PRO A 211 -3.84 -9.69 -4.02
C PRO A 211 -2.50 -8.96 -3.89
N LEU A 212 -1.46 -9.43 -4.57
CA LEU A 212 -0.15 -8.77 -4.60
C LEU A 212 -0.24 -7.41 -5.31
N ILE A 213 -0.93 -7.35 -6.44
CA ILE A 213 -1.13 -6.10 -7.19
C ILE A 213 -1.93 -5.10 -6.37
N SER A 214 -2.99 -5.57 -5.71
CA SER A 214 -3.84 -4.77 -4.83
C SER A 214 -3.06 -4.26 -3.61
N ALA A 215 -2.10 -5.04 -3.10
CA ALA A 215 -1.20 -4.58 -2.04
C ALA A 215 -0.26 -3.45 -2.50
N PHE A 216 0.21 -3.47 -3.76
CA PHE A 216 0.93 -2.35 -4.34
C PHE A 216 0.02 -1.13 -4.48
N GLN A 217 -1.18 -1.30 -5.04
CA GLN A 217 -2.15 -0.21 -5.24
C GLN A 217 -2.50 0.47 -3.91
N ARG A 218 -2.95 -0.28 -2.90
CA ARG A 218 -3.26 0.27 -1.56
C ARG A 218 -2.13 1.10 -0.94
N LYS A 219 -0.86 0.71 -1.17
CA LYS A 219 0.28 1.50 -0.71
C LYS A 219 0.45 2.79 -1.50
N LEU A 220 0.29 2.74 -2.82
CA LEU A 220 0.41 3.90 -3.71
C LEU A 220 -0.72 4.90 -3.47
N ASP A 221 -1.96 4.42 -3.33
CA ASP A 221 -3.14 5.25 -3.10
C ASP A 221 -3.00 6.02 -1.79
N GLY A 222 -2.55 5.35 -0.71
CA GLY A 222 -2.28 6.00 0.57
C GLY A 222 -1.08 6.98 0.56
N TRP A 223 -0.28 7.04 -0.50
CA TRP A 223 0.84 7.96 -0.60
C TRP A 223 0.49 9.15 -1.47
N LYS A 224 0.44 10.35 -0.86
CA LYS A 224 0.36 11.64 -1.56
C LYS A 224 1.63 11.92 -2.35
N ALA A 225 1.85 11.19 -3.44
CA ALA A 225 3.13 11.10 -4.11
C ALA A 225 3.59 12.42 -4.72
N ARG A 226 2.66 13.34 -5.04
CA ARG A 226 2.95 14.72 -5.47
C ARG A 226 3.66 15.53 -4.38
N LEU A 227 3.40 15.26 -3.10
CA LEU A 227 4.05 15.91 -1.95
C LEU A 227 5.42 15.30 -1.63
N LEU A 228 5.79 14.19 -2.27
CA LEU A 228 7.05 13.51 -2.03
C LEU A 228 8.12 13.95 -3.04
N SER A 229 9.27 14.38 -2.51
CA SER A 229 10.48 14.52 -3.32
C SER A 229 10.92 13.19 -3.94
N LEU A 230 11.71 13.22 -5.01
CA LEU A 230 12.31 12.02 -5.60
C LEU A 230 13.10 11.20 -4.56
N GLY A 231 13.73 11.85 -3.58
CA GLY A 231 14.38 11.17 -2.45
C GLY A 231 13.41 10.39 -1.56
N GLY A 232 12.25 10.98 -1.24
CA GLY A 232 11.19 10.31 -0.48
C GLY A 232 10.59 9.14 -1.24
N ARG A 233 10.31 9.32 -2.54
CA ARG A 233 9.81 8.25 -3.41
C ARG A 233 10.82 7.10 -3.53
N LEU A 234 12.11 7.40 -3.69
CA LEU A 234 13.16 6.39 -3.70
C LEU A 234 13.17 5.55 -2.42
N THR A 235 13.02 6.20 -1.25
CA THR A 235 12.94 5.49 0.03
C THR A 235 11.79 4.50 0.03
N LEU A 236 10.57 4.93 -0.33
CA LEU A 236 9.39 4.06 -0.37
C LEU A 236 9.49 2.94 -1.40
N VAL A 237 10.08 3.20 -2.57
CA VAL A 237 10.37 2.16 -3.55
C VAL A 237 11.24 1.08 -2.93
N LYS A 238 12.32 1.48 -2.22
CA LYS A 238 13.30 0.55 -1.67
C LYS A 238 12.81 -0.19 -0.43
N SER A 239 12.15 0.49 0.51
CA SER A 239 11.74 -0.10 1.78
C SER A 239 10.38 -0.81 1.72
N VAL A 240 9.47 -0.35 0.86
CA VAL A 240 8.10 -0.88 0.81
C VAL A 240 7.84 -1.63 -0.49
N LEU A 241 7.89 -0.96 -1.64
CA LEU A 241 7.49 -1.60 -2.91
C LEU A 241 8.43 -2.74 -3.33
N THR A 242 9.69 -2.69 -2.92
CA THR A 242 10.65 -3.77 -3.16
C THR A 242 10.39 -4.96 -2.23
N ALA A 243 9.88 -4.73 -1.02
CA ALA A 243 9.66 -5.77 -0.02
C ALA A 243 8.36 -6.55 -0.26
N LEU A 244 7.29 -5.88 -0.71
CA LEU A 244 5.97 -6.49 -0.97
C LEU A 244 6.01 -7.78 -1.79
N PRO A 245 6.71 -7.86 -2.94
CA PRO A 245 6.71 -9.06 -3.76
C PRO A 245 7.67 -10.14 -3.25
N LEU A 246 8.57 -9.84 -2.29
CA LEU A 246 9.57 -10.80 -1.83
C LEU A 246 8.93 -12.05 -1.25
N HIS A 247 7.82 -11.91 -0.52
CA HIS A 247 7.06 -13.02 0.03
C HIS A 247 6.61 -14.02 -1.06
N PHE A 248 6.19 -13.53 -2.23
CA PHE A 248 5.84 -14.38 -3.37
C PHE A 248 7.08 -14.93 -4.07
N ILE A 249 8.07 -14.07 -4.32
CA ILE A 249 9.29 -14.40 -5.08
C ILE A 249 10.08 -15.53 -4.41
N GLN A 250 10.07 -15.60 -3.08
CA GLN A 250 10.80 -16.62 -2.32
C GLN A 250 10.33 -18.04 -2.62
N VAL A 251 9.07 -18.26 -2.99
CA VAL A 251 8.51 -19.63 -3.15
C VAL A 251 7.86 -19.88 -4.51
N LEU A 252 7.55 -18.84 -5.27
CA LEU A 252 6.88 -18.92 -6.56
C LEU A 252 7.74 -18.24 -7.63
N LYS A 253 7.91 -18.93 -8.77
CA LYS A 253 8.47 -18.31 -9.97
C LYS A 253 7.48 -17.27 -10.50
N LEU A 254 7.77 -15.99 -10.27
CA LEU A 254 6.95 -14.92 -10.84
C LEU A 254 6.93 -15.01 -12.36
N LEU A 255 5.74 -14.88 -12.94
CA LEU A 255 5.51 -14.85 -14.38
C LEU A 255 6.18 -13.60 -14.98
N PRO A 256 6.76 -13.67 -16.20
CA PRO A 256 7.44 -12.53 -16.81
C PRO A 256 6.57 -11.28 -16.93
N TRP A 257 5.28 -11.44 -17.22
CA TRP A 257 4.34 -10.31 -17.30
C TRP A 257 4.21 -9.59 -15.95
N LEU A 258 4.16 -10.34 -14.83
CA LEU A 258 3.97 -9.80 -13.49
C LEU A 258 5.21 -9.03 -13.06
N LEU A 259 6.40 -9.57 -13.31
CA LEU A 259 7.66 -8.86 -13.08
C LEU A 259 7.70 -7.53 -13.83
N ARG A 260 7.40 -7.55 -15.14
CA ARG A 260 7.33 -6.32 -15.95
C ARG A 260 6.29 -5.33 -15.41
N HIS A 261 5.15 -5.84 -14.94
CA HIS A 261 4.08 -5.02 -14.38
C HIS A 261 4.52 -4.32 -13.07
N LEU A 262 5.08 -5.08 -12.13
CA LEU A 262 5.56 -4.57 -10.84
C LEU A 262 6.75 -3.61 -11.01
N GLU A 263 7.71 -3.92 -11.89
CA GLU A 263 8.80 -3.00 -12.24
C GLU A 263 8.26 -1.72 -12.88
N GLY A 264 7.24 -1.86 -13.75
CA GLY A 264 6.52 -0.73 -14.31
C GLY A 264 5.91 0.17 -13.23
N ILE A 265 5.23 -0.41 -12.23
CA ILE A 265 4.66 0.32 -11.10
C ILE A 265 5.76 1.07 -10.32
N ARG A 266 6.84 0.39 -9.92
CA ARG A 266 7.96 0.98 -9.17
C ARG A 266 8.60 2.14 -9.93
N ARG A 267 8.81 1.97 -11.23
CA ARG A 267 9.35 2.99 -12.14
C ARG A 267 8.43 4.20 -12.24
N ARG A 268 7.13 3.99 -12.47
CA ARG A 268 6.13 5.06 -12.59
C ARG A 268 6.05 5.88 -11.31
N PHE A 269 5.95 5.19 -10.17
CA PHE A 269 5.89 5.82 -8.87
C PHE A 269 7.14 6.66 -8.59
N PHE A 270 8.35 6.10 -8.80
CA PHE A 270 9.59 6.82 -8.58
C PHE A 270 9.65 8.15 -9.35
N TRP A 271 9.43 8.09 -10.68
CA TRP A 271 9.60 9.27 -11.53
C TRP A 271 8.44 10.25 -11.49
N LYS A 272 7.18 9.77 -11.49
CA LYS A 272 5.99 10.63 -11.68
C LYS A 272 5.06 10.70 -10.46
N GLY A 273 5.25 9.86 -9.45
CA GLY A 273 4.48 9.90 -8.21
C GLY A 273 3.18 9.12 -8.30
N ASN A 274 2.26 9.46 -9.21
CA ASN A 274 1.16 8.57 -9.59
C ASN A 274 0.57 9.12 -10.89
N ASN A 275 0.80 8.42 -12.02
CA ASN A 275 0.24 8.67 -13.36
C ASN A 275 0.89 7.75 -14.41
N LYS A 276 0.24 7.59 -15.57
CA LYS A 276 0.86 6.98 -16.78
C LYS A 276 2.22 7.65 -17.04
N CYS A 277 3.29 6.85 -17.09
CA CYS A 277 4.64 7.31 -17.44
C CYS A 277 4.90 7.01 -18.90
N LEU A 278 4.79 8.02 -19.75
CA LEU A 278 5.34 8.03 -21.10
C LEU A 278 6.88 8.03 -21.06
N GLY A 279 7.52 7.65 -22.17
CA GLY A 279 8.98 7.50 -22.26
C GLY A 279 9.78 8.74 -21.83
N GLY A 280 9.23 9.94 -22.05
CA GLY A 280 9.88 11.21 -21.73
C GLY A 280 9.99 11.58 -20.24
N HIS A 281 9.30 10.86 -19.33
CA HIS A 281 9.32 11.20 -17.90
C HIS A 281 10.44 10.50 -17.10
N CYS A 282 11.09 9.47 -17.64
CA CYS A 282 12.20 8.80 -16.98
C CYS A 282 13.52 9.48 -17.34
N LEU A 283 14.13 10.22 -16.41
CA LEU A 283 15.39 10.94 -16.70
C LEU A 283 16.57 9.99 -16.89
N VAL A 284 16.57 8.86 -16.18
CA VAL A 284 17.61 7.82 -16.26
C VAL A 284 16.94 6.47 -16.53
N ASN A 285 17.58 5.62 -17.34
CA ASN A 285 17.12 4.27 -17.62
C ASN A 285 16.92 3.47 -16.31
N TRP A 286 15.80 2.75 -16.20
CA TRP A 286 15.45 1.98 -15.01
C TRP A 286 16.47 0.90 -14.67
N ALA A 287 17.05 0.22 -15.66
CA ALA A 287 18.10 -0.77 -15.43
C ALA A 287 19.32 -0.15 -14.72
N LYS A 288 19.67 1.10 -15.08
CA LYS A 288 20.72 1.87 -14.40
C LYS A 288 20.31 2.27 -12.98
N CYS A 289 19.04 2.62 -12.76
CA CYS A 289 18.52 2.89 -11.42
C CYS A 289 18.66 1.66 -10.49
N CYS A 290 18.48 0.46 -11.04
CA CYS A 290 18.61 -0.82 -10.34
C CYS A 290 20.06 -1.31 -10.13
N LEU A 291 21.06 -0.60 -10.67
CA LEU A 291 22.45 -0.95 -10.40
C LEU A 291 22.84 -0.63 -8.94
N PRO A 292 23.83 -1.34 -8.39
CA PRO A 292 24.47 -0.95 -7.14
C PRO A 292 24.91 0.51 -7.18
N LYS A 293 24.90 1.16 -6.02
CA LYS A 293 25.42 2.53 -5.85
C LYS A 293 26.87 2.66 -6.31
N ALA A 294 27.67 1.61 -6.11
CA ALA A 294 29.05 1.54 -6.57
C ALA A 294 29.19 1.61 -8.09
N ASN A 295 28.22 1.06 -8.82
CA ASN A 295 28.21 0.97 -10.28
C ASN A 295 27.37 2.11 -10.91
N GLY A 296 27.06 3.14 -10.13
CA GLY A 296 26.38 4.34 -10.59
C GLY A 296 24.85 4.29 -10.55
N GLY A 297 24.24 3.32 -9.89
CA GLY A 297 22.79 3.26 -9.71
C GLY A 297 22.28 3.88 -8.41
N LEU A 298 20.97 3.70 -8.15
CA LEU A 298 20.30 4.12 -6.91
C LEU A 298 20.29 3.00 -5.84
N GLY A 299 20.75 1.80 -6.22
CA GLY A 299 20.67 0.60 -5.38
C GLY A 299 19.23 0.17 -5.15
N ILE A 300 18.37 0.31 -6.16
CA ILE A 300 17.04 -0.31 -6.18
C ILE A 300 17.25 -1.79 -6.56
N LEU A 301 16.63 -2.73 -5.85
CA LEU A 301 16.78 -4.14 -6.24
C LEU A 301 16.00 -4.43 -7.53
N ASP A 302 16.62 -5.11 -8.46
CA ASP A 302 15.99 -5.67 -9.66
C ASP A 302 15.22 -6.94 -9.28
N LEU A 303 13.92 -6.98 -9.55
CA LEU A 303 13.07 -8.09 -9.11
C LEU A 303 13.40 -9.40 -9.83
N GLN A 304 13.94 -9.35 -11.05
CA GLN A 304 14.35 -10.54 -11.79
C GLN A 304 15.62 -11.15 -11.19
N ARG A 305 16.62 -10.33 -10.88
CA ARG A 305 17.82 -10.79 -10.15
C ARG A 305 17.47 -11.29 -8.75
N GLN A 306 16.61 -10.55 -8.04
CA GLN A 306 16.17 -10.93 -6.70
C GLN A 306 15.44 -12.27 -6.70
N LYS A 307 14.63 -12.54 -7.73
CA LYS A 307 14.00 -13.84 -7.95
C LYS A 307 15.02 -14.96 -8.10
N GLN A 308 16.02 -14.79 -8.96
CA GLN A 308 17.08 -15.79 -9.12
C GLN A 308 17.81 -16.03 -7.79
N THR A 309 18.22 -14.96 -7.10
CA THR A 309 18.87 -15.03 -5.78
C THR A 309 18.06 -15.82 -4.76
N LEU A 310 16.75 -15.58 -4.66
CA LEU A 310 15.92 -16.22 -3.64
C LEU A 310 15.59 -17.68 -3.98
N LEU A 311 15.50 -18.03 -5.26
CA LEU A 311 15.39 -19.44 -5.67
C LEU A 311 16.71 -20.21 -5.43
N LEU A 312 17.86 -19.57 -5.66
CA LEU A 312 19.18 -20.15 -5.33
C LEU A 312 19.33 -20.48 -3.84
N LYS A 313 18.67 -19.72 -2.95
CA LYS A 313 18.65 -20.02 -1.52
C LYS A 313 18.09 -21.42 -1.23
N TRP A 314 17.05 -21.84 -1.95
CA TRP A 314 16.46 -23.18 -1.78
C TRP A 314 17.36 -24.28 -2.33
N LEU A 315 18.06 -24.04 -3.45
CA LEU A 315 19.07 -24.98 -3.93
C LEU A 315 20.20 -25.16 -2.92
N TRP A 316 20.68 -24.07 -2.32
CA TRP A 316 21.68 -24.14 -1.27
C TRP A 316 21.21 -24.97 -0.07
N LYS A 317 19.98 -24.71 0.39
CA LYS A 317 19.33 -25.43 1.50
C LYS A 317 19.16 -26.91 1.20
N LEU A 318 18.75 -27.28 -0.02
CA LEU A 318 18.62 -28.68 -0.45
C LEU A 318 19.95 -29.45 -0.32
N LYS A 319 21.09 -28.78 -0.61
CA LYS A 319 22.41 -29.39 -0.57
C LYS A 319 23.09 -29.39 0.81
N HIS A 320 22.84 -28.39 1.65
CA HIS A 320 23.60 -28.16 2.89
C HIS A 320 22.78 -28.30 4.17
N GLU A 321 21.45 -28.39 4.08
CA GLU A 321 20.56 -28.55 5.24
C GLU A 321 19.69 -29.81 5.05
N PRO A 322 20.28 -31.03 5.07
CA PRO A 322 19.53 -32.28 4.88
C PRO A 322 18.48 -32.51 5.98
N ASP A 323 18.76 -32.06 7.20
CA ASP A 323 17.89 -32.16 8.36
C ASP A 323 16.79 -31.09 8.40
N SER A 324 16.77 -30.18 7.43
CA SER A 324 15.68 -29.21 7.35
C SER A 324 14.38 -29.88 6.94
N VAL A 325 13.27 -29.47 7.55
CA VAL A 325 11.94 -30.07 7.34
C VAL A 325 11.62 -30.21 5.86
N TRP A 326 11.91 -29.18 5.05
CA TRP A 326 11.66 -29.24 3.62
C TRP A 326 12.57 -30.22 2.88
N THR A 327 13.89 -30.22 3.15
CA THR A 327 14.82 -31.16 2.49
C THR A 327 14.51 -32.60 2.87
N SER A 328 14.28 -32.88 4.16
CA SER A 328 13.88 -34.20 4.62
C SER A 328 12.55 -34.65 3.99
N THR A 329 11.59 -33.72 3.84
CA THR A 329 10.32 -34.00 3.12
C THR A 329 10.57 -34.35 1.65
N VAL A 330 11.41 -33.59 0.95
CA VAL A 330 11.77 -33.86 -0.45
C VAL A 330 12.44 -35.23 -0.58
N GLN A 331 13.41 -35.54 0.28
CA GLN A 331 14.08 -36.83 0.31
C GLN A 331 13.11 -37.99 0.55
N LEU A 332 12.16 -37.81 1.47
CA LEU A 332 11.16 -38.82 1.80
C LEU A 332 10.12 -39.02 0.69
N LEU A 333 9.69 -37.96 0.02
CA LEU A 333 8.73 -38.03 -1.10
C LEU A 333 9.37 -38.62 -2.37
N TYR A 334 10.57 -38.20 -2.73
CA TYR A 334 11.18 -38.52 -4.02
C TYR A 334 12.31 -39.57 -3.96
N GLY A 335 12.65 -40.03 -2.74
CA GLY A 335 13.71 -41.01 -2.47
C GLY A 335 15.14 -40.48 -2.65
N THR A 336 15.31 -39.16 -2.83
CA THR A 336 16.60 -38.51 -3.06
C THR A 336 16.51 -37.01 -2.77
N SER A 337 17.58 -36.42 -2.27
CA SER A 337 17.78 -34.97 -2.16
C SER A 337 18.74 -34.43 -3.22
N ASP A 338 19.27 -35.30 -4.08
CA ASP A 338 20.18 -34.91 -5.16
C ASP A 338 19.46 -34.11 -6.24
N ALA A 339 20.00 -32.94 -6.57
CA ALA A 339 19.34 -32.00 -7.48
C ALA A 339 19.19 -32.57 -8.90
N ASP A 340 20.18 -33.31 -9.40
CA ASP A 340 20.16 -33.84 -10.77
C ASP A 340 19.16 -34.99 -10.90
N GLN A 341 19.09 -35.88 -9.90
CA GLN A 341 18.06 -36.91 -9.84
C GLN A 341 16.66 -36.33 -9.68
N LEU A 342 16.51 -35.25 -8.91
CA LEU A 342 15.21 -34.59 -8.69
C LEU A 342 14.65 -33.93 -9.96
N ILE A 343 15.48 -33.54 -10.94
CA ILE A 343 15.00 -32.94 -12.20
C ILE A 343 14.02 -33.88 -12.93
N SER A 344 14.29 -35.18 -12.92
CA SER A 344 13.44 -36.18 -13.59
C SER A 344 12.30 -36.71 -12.71
N ARG A 345 12.45 -36.65 -11.37
CA ARG A 345 11.49 -37.21 -10.41
C ARG A 345 10.48 -36.20 -9.84
N SER A 346 10.81 -34.91 -9.87
CA SER A 346 9.97 -33.88 -9.26
C SER A 346 8.65 -33.67 -10.00
N VAL A 347 7.56 -33.58 -9.24
CA VAL A 347 6.19 -33.40 -9.77
C VAL A 347 5.59 -32.05 -9.37
N SER A 348 6.27 -31.31 -8.48
CA SER A 348 5.91 -29.97 -8.05
C SER A 348 6.53 -28.92 -8.97
N TYR A 349 5.70 -28.03 -9.51
CA TYR A 349 6.19 -26.95 -10.37
C TYR A 349 7.23 -26.05 -9.68
N GLY A 350 7.14 -25.90 -8.36
CA GLY A 350 8.02 -25.00 -7.63
C GLY A 350 9.39 -25.60 -7.35
N LEU A 351 9.46 -26.90 -7.06
CA LEU A 351 10.73 -27.62 -6.98
C LEU A 351 11.40 -27.65 -8.38
N VAL A 352 10.64 -27.92 -9.45
CA VAL A 352 11.16 -27.80 -10.83
C VAL A 352 11.70 -26.40 -11.12
N ASP A 353 11.02 -25.34 -10.68
CA ASP A 353 11.48 -23.96 -10.89
C ASP A 353 12.79 -23.64 -10.13
N ILE A 354 12.99 -24.25 -8.96
CA ILE A 354 14.21 -24.17 -8.16
C ILE A 354 15.34 -24.93 -8.87
N LEU A 355 15.09 -26.17 -9.29
CA LEU A 355 16.07 -27.02 -9.99
C LEU A 355 16.51 -26.43 -11.34
N GLN A 356 15.62 -25.71 -12.04
CA GLN A 356 15.99 -24.95 -13.24
C GLN A 356 17.03 -23.83 -13.00
N GLN A 357 17.31 -23.45 -11.75
CA GLN A 357 18.39 -22.50 -11.44
C GLN A 357 19.78 -23.16 -11.41
N VAL A 358 19.87 -24.49 -11.42
CA VAL A 358 21.15 -25.24 -11.36
C VAL A 358 22.07 -24.86 -12.53
N SER A 359 21.52 -24.71 -13.74
CA SER A 359 22.28 -24.34 -14.95
C SER A 359 22.90 -22.93 -14.87
N PHE A 360 22.22 -21.99 -14.22
CA PHE A 360 22.76 -20.65 -13.98
C PHE A 360 23.91 -20.66 -12.96
N PHE A 361 23.96 -21.70 -12.14
CA PHE A 361 24.83 -21.70 -10.98
C PHE A 361 26.17 -22.38 -11.23
N ASN A 362 26.30 -23.16 -12.33
CA ASN A 362 27.48 -23.94 -12.74
C ASN A 362 28.43 -24.14 -11.54
N LEU A 363 27.88 -24.85 -10.55
CA LEU A 363 28.50 -25.09 -9.27
C LEU A 363 29.86 -25.71 -9.60
N SER A 364 30.91 -24.95 -9.40
CA SER A 364 32.27 -25.45 -9.52
C SER A 364 32.48 -26.37 -8.31
N VAL A 365 31.89 -27.57 -8.34
CA VAL A 365 32.23 -28.66 -7.43
C VAL A 365 33.46 -29.30 -8.06
N MET A 366 34.61 -29.00 -7.49
CA MET A 366 35.73 -29.92 -7.59
C MET A 366 35.53 -31.01 -6.53
N SER A 367 35.55 -32.25 -7.02
CA SER A 367 35.61 -33.57 -6.36
C SER A 367 34.35 -34.13 -5.65
N GLU A 368 34.16 -35.42 -5.91
CA GLU A 368 33.02 -36.30 -5.57
C GLU A 368 32.75 -36.46 -4.06
N ASN A 369 33.56 -35.85 -3.18
CA ASN A 369 33.44 -35.97 -1.73
C ASN A 369 33.55 -34.62 -0.97
N SER A 370 33.53 -33.47 -1.66
CA SER A 370 33.74 -32.15 -1.03
C SER A 370 32.45 -31.34 -0.92
N ILE A 371 32.12 -30.90 0.30
CA ILE A 371 31.00 -29.97 0.59
C ILE A 371 31.11 -28.75 -0.34
N ALA A 372 30.03 -28.41 -1.06
CA ALA A 372 30.08 -27.33 -2.05
C ALA A 372 30.16 -25.95 -1.37
N THR A 373 31.28 -25.25 -1.55
CA THR A 373 31.48 -23.95 -0.91
C THR A 373 30.93 -22.80 -1.74
N TRP A 374 30.39 -21.77 -1.08
CA TRP A 374 30.02 -20.52 -1.72
C TRP A 374 31.27 -19.65 -1.94
N LYS A 375 31.87 -19.74 -3.13
CA LYS A 375 33.14 -19.07 -3.47
C LYS A 375 33.16 -17.54 -3.36
N TRP A 376 32.00 -16.89 -3.28
CA TRP A 376 31.90 -15.42 -3.20
C TRP A 376 31.73 -14.89 -1.77
N THR A 377 31.94 -15.73 -0.75
CA THR A 377 32.06 -15.31 0.65
C THR A 377 33.31 -15.95 1.25
N ALA A 378 34.03 -15.22 2.10
CA ALA A 378 35.25 -15.70 2.73
C ALA A 378 35.04 -16.95 3.61
N ASN A 379 33.87 -17.07 4.25
CA ASN A 379 33.51 -18.23 5.07
C ASN A 379 32.91 -19.40 4.25
N GLY A 380 32.79 -19.27 2.93
CA GLY A 380 32.18 -20.29 2.08
C GLY A 380 30.66 -20.49 2.28
N ILE A 381 29.97 -19.63 3.01
CA ILE A 381 28.53 -19.77 3.32
C ILE A 381 27.68 -18.88 2.39
N PHE A 382 26.67 -19.47 1.77
CA PHE A 382 25.72 -18.73 0.95
C PHE A 382 25.02 -17.61 1.74
N SER A 383 24.90 -16.45 1.10
CA SER A 383 23.97 -15.41 1.55
C SER A 383 23.21 -14.86 0.35
N SER A 384 21.94 -14.51 0.54
CA SER A 384 21.17 -13.85 -0.52
C SER A 384 21.81 -12.52 -0.95
N SER A 385 22.49 -11.82 -0.03
CA SER A 385 23.20 -10.58 -0.35
C SER A 385 24.40 -10.82 -1.29
N SER A 386 25.23 -11.83 -1.02
CA SER A 386 26.38 -12.17 -1.86
C SER A 386 25.93 -12.68 -3.23
N ALA A 387 24.93 -13.56 -3.28
CA ALA A 387 24.34 -14.04 -4.54
C ALA A 387 23.74 -12.91 -5.39
N TYR A 388 22.98 -11.98 -4.79
CA TYR A 388 22.50 -10.81 -5.52
C TYR A 388 23.65 -9.92 -5.99
N GLY A 389 24.67 -9.73 -5.16
CA GLY A 389 25.89 -9.00 -5.49
C GLY A 389 26.53 -9.50 -6.78
N VAL A 390 26.73 -10.83 -6.90
CA VAL A 390 27.28 -11.48 -8.10
C VAL A 390 26.41 -11.23 -9.33
N LEU A 391 25.08 -11.44 -9.22
CA LEU A 391 24.14 -11.24 -10.34
C LEU A 391 24.00 -9.77 -10.77
N SER A 392 24.33 -8.84 -9.88
CA SER A 392 24.25 -7.39 -10.10
C SER A 392 25.57 -6.74 -10.49
N ASN A 393 26.68 -7.46 -10.38
CA ASN A 393 28.00 -6.92 -10.66
C ASN A 393 28.22 -6.82 -12.17
N THR A 394 28.43 -5.60 -12.64
CA THR A 394 28.76 -5.32 -14.04
C THR A 394 30.27 -5.20 -14.29
N GLY A 395 31.11 -5.42 -13.27
CA GLY A 395 32.57 -5.20 -13.32
C GLY A 395 32.98 -3.71 -13.37
N LEU A 396 32.00 -2.80 -13.46
CA LEU A 396 32.22 -1.36 -13.62
C LEU A 396 32.00 -0.63 -12.30
N ILE A 397 33.05 -0.07 -11.73
CA ILE A 397 32.96 0.86 -10.60
C ILE A 397 32.84 2.27 -11.15
N SER A 398 31.82 3.00 -10.72
CA SER A 398 31.62 4.36 -11.17
C SER A 398 32.50 5.35 -10.42
N LYS A 399 33.21 6.19 -11.18
CA LYS A 399 34.16 7.23 -10.71
C LYS A 399 33.61 8.11 -9.58
N TYR A 400 32.36 8.57 -9.69
CA TYR A 400 31.79 9.58 -8.79
C TYR A 400 30.86 9.03 -7.70
N HIS A 401 30.28 7.85 -7.93
CA HIS A 401 29.01 7.51 -7.27
C HIS A 401 29.19 6.95 -5.85
N LEU A 402 30.27 6.24 -5.54
CA LEU A 402 30.57 5.84 -4.17
C LEU A 402 30.78 7.07 -3.26
N ALA A 403 31.46 8.09 -3.77
CA ALA A 403 31.65 9.36 -3.09
C ALA A 403 30.31 10.05 -2.82
N LEU A 404 29.40 10.04 -3.81
CA LEU A 404 28.16 10.80 -3.79
C LEU A 404 27.27 10.39 -2.61
N TRP A 405 27.17 9.08 -2.38
CA TRP A 405 26.30 8.57 -1.34
C TRP A 405 26.85 8.79 0.07
N LYS A 406 28.17 9.06 0.22
CA LYS A 406 28.83 9.42 1.48
C LYS A 406 28.68 10.91 1.84
N VAL A 407 28.27 11.77 0.90
CA VAL A 407 28.01 13.20 1.16
C VAL A 407 26.95 13.37 2.26
N LYS A 408 27.17 14.28 3.21
CA LYS A 408 26.19 14.58 4.28
C LYS A 408 25.12 15.56 3.78
N SER A 409 24.18 15.07 2.98
CA SER A 409 23.08 15.88 2.42
C SER A 409 21.73 15.15 2.47
N PRO A 410 20.60 15.88 2.41
CA PRO A 410 19.27 15.26 2.43
C PRO A 410 19.06 14.35 1.21
N PRO A 411 18.23 13.28 1.31
CA PRO A 411 18.01 12.33 0.21
C PRO A 411 17.59 12.99 -1.11
N ARG A 412 16.77 14.04 -1.06
CA ARG A 412 16.35 14.81 -2.26
C ARG A 412 17.53 15.43 -3.01
N VAL A 413 18.53 15.92 -2.28
CA VAL A 413 19.74 16.53 -2.85
C VAL A 413 20.63 15.44 -3.44
N LYS A 414 20.79 14.29 -2.75
CA LYS A 414 21.57 13.17 -3.29
C LYS A 414 21.00 12.64 -4.61
N VAL A 415 19.68 12.50 -4.71
CA VAL A 415 19.05 12.06 -5.97
C VAL A 415 19.21 13.11 -7.06
N PHE A 416 19.11 14.40 -6.74
CA PHE A 416 19.41 15.48 -7.69
C PHE A 416 20.85 15.41 -8.20
N LEU A 417 21.84 15.33 -7.30
CA LEU A 417 23.25 15.25 -7.67
C LEU A 417 23.57 13.97 -8.45
N TRP A 418 22.86 12.87 -8.15
CA TRP A 418 22.94 11.66 -8.93
C TRP A 418 22.47 11.90 -10.38
N ILE A 419 21.35 12.61 -10.59
CA ILE A 419 20.87 12.95 -11.94
C ILE A 419 21.84 13.93 -12.64
N LEU A 420 22.41 14.88 -11.89
CA LEU A 420 23.42 15.84 -12.36
C LEU A 420 24.65 15.12 -12.92
N LEU A 421 25.25 14.21 -12.14
CA LEU A 421 26.45 13.46 -12.53
C LEU A 421 26.21 12.45 -13.66
N GLN A 422 24.96 12.23 -14.05
CA GLN A 422 24.58 11.41 -15.20
C GLN A 422 24.28 12.25 -16.45
N ASP A 423 24.42 13.57 -16.36
CA ASP A 423 24.00 14.55 -17.37
C ASP A 423 22.54 14.35 -17.82
N ARG A 424 21.63 14.11 -16.86
CA ARG A 424 20.21 13.85 -17.13
C ARG A 424 19.26 14.89 -16.55
N LEU A 425 19.78 16.02 -16.04
CA LEU A 425 18.94 17.14 -15.65
C LEU A 425 18.25 17.73 -16.87
N LEU A 426 17.09 18.37 -16.67
CA LEU A 426 16.31 19.00 -17.74
C LEU A 426 16.88 20.39 -18.10
N THR A 427 18.15 20.41 -18.49
CA THR A 427 18.80 21.54 -19.15
C THR A 427 18.23 21.72 -20.56
N GLN A 428 18.39 22.88 -21.19
CA GLN A 428 17.91 23.11 -22.57
C GLN A 428 18.43 22.05 -23.54
N GLN A 429 19.73 21.72 -23.50
CA GLN A 429 20.31 20.66 -24.34
C GLN A 429 19.57 19.32 -24.16
N ASN A 430 19.32 18.94 -22.90
CA ASN A 430 18.62 17.70 -22.59
C ASN A 430 17.14 17.72 -22.97
N LEU A 431 16.50 18.89 -22.93
CA LEU A 431 15.12 19.08 -23.38
C LEU A 431 15.00 19.00 -24.91
N ILE A 432 15.93 19.61 -25.65
CA ILE A 432 16.01 19.53 -27.12
C ILE A 432 16.17 18.07 -27.57
N VAL A 433 17.08 17.32 -26.95
CA VAL A 433 17.27 15.87 -27.22
C VAL A 433 15.98 15.07 -26.97
N ARG A 434 15.09 15.57 -26.11
CA ARG A 434 13.79 14.96 -25.80
C ARG A 434 12.64 15.50 -26.67
N GLY A 435 12.94 16.32 -27.67
CA GLY A 435 11.95 16.91 -28.58
C GLY A 435 11.16 18.08 -27.98
N TRP A 436 11.66 18.73 -26.91
CA TRP A 436 11.01 19.90 -26.32
C TRP A 436 11.56 21.20 -26.91
N PRO A 437 10.70 22.12 -27.37
CA PRO A 437 11.13 23.42 -27.84
C PRO A 437 11.76 24.22 -26.69
N CYS A 438 12.92 24.82 -26.93
CA CYS A 438 13.66 25.60 -25.93
C CYS A 438 14.15 26.92 -26.53
N PRO A 439 14.25 27.99 -25.72
CA PRO A 439 14.90 29.23 -26.14
C PRO A 439 16.38 29.01 -26.50
N THR A 440 16.92 29.85 -27.38
CA THR A 440 18.33 29.84 -27.80
C THR A 440 19.27 30.48 -26.77
N SER A 441 18.73 31.09 -25.72
CA SER A 441 19.50 31.77 -24.67
C SER A 441 19.40 31.06 -23.31
N CYS A 442 20.51 31.01 -22.58
CA CYS A 442 20.55 30.44 -21.23
C CYS A 442 19.66 31.22 -20.25
N SER A 443 18.87 30.50 -19.44
CA SER A 443 17.91 31.11 -18.50
C SER A 443 18.54 31.82 -17.29
N CYS A 444 19.86 31.73 -17.12
CA CYS A 444 20.58 32.37 -16.01
C CYS A 444 21.43 33.57 -16.44
N CYS A 445 22.14 33.50 -17.56
CA CYS A 445 22.99 34.60 -18.06
C CYS A 445 22.43 35.32 -19.29
N ASN A 446 21.32 34.86 -19.86
CA ASN A 446 20.67 35.43 -21.06
C ASN A 446 21.60 35.56 -22.29
N THR A 447 22.74 34.87 -22.31
CA THR A 447 23.62 34.82 -23.47
C THR A 447 23.11 33.78 -24.47
N SER A 448 23.41 33.95 -25.75
CA SER A 448 23.08 33.03 -26.85
C SER A 448 23.82 31.68 -26.80
N LEU A 449 24.41 31.34 -25.64
CA LEU A 449 25.04 30.06 -25.39
C LEU A 449 23.98 29.06 -24.92
N MET A 450 24.04 27.86 -25.49
CA MET A 450 23.16 26.75 -25.15
C MET A 450 23.34 26.30 -23.70
N GLU A 451 22.25 26.17 -22.94
CA GLU A 451 22.29 25.67 -21.56
C GLU A 451 22.60 24.17 -21.53
N THR A 452 23.89 23.84 -21.38
CA THR A 452 24.40 22.50 -21.02
C THR A 452 24.55 22.38 -19.50
N THR A 453 24.81 21.17 -18.99
CA THR A 453 25.07 20.96 -17.55
C THR A 453 26.31 21.74 -17.09
N ASP A 454 27.45 21.59 -17.77
CA ASP A 454 28.67 22.30 -17.37
C ASP A 454 28.53 23.81 -17.55
N HIS A 455 27.85 24.28 -18.61
CA HIS A 455 27.53 25.70 -18.73
C HIS A 455 26.70 26.16 -17.53
N LEU A 456 25.58 25.51 -17.23
CA LEU A 456 24.67 25.95 -16.17
C LEU A 456 25.32 25.97 -14.78
N PHE A 457 26.17 24.98 -14.47
CA PHE A 457 26.73 24.82 -13.13
C PHE A 457 28.13 25.40 -12.95
N LEU A 458 28.91 25.60 -14.02
CA LEU A 458 30.30 26.07 -13.95
C LEU A 458 30.58 27.31 -14.80
N HIS A 459 30.22 27.31 -16.09
CA HIS A 459 30.69 28.34 -17.02
C HIS A 459 29.76 29.56 -17.18
N CYS A 460 28.50 29.43 -16.76
CA CYS A 460 27.52 30.51 -16.80
C CYS A 460 27.98 31.66 -15.91
N GLN A 461 27.89 32.91 -16.38
CA GLN A 461 28.29 34.10 -15.61
C GLN A 461 27.62 34.17 -14.22
N TYR A 462 26.38 33.70 -14.12
CA TYR A 462 25.70 33.56 -12.84
C TYR A 462 26.36 32.50 -11.94
N ALA A 463 26.70 31.33 -12.50
CA ALA A 463 27.34 30.26 -11.76
C ALA A 463 28.77 30.62 -11.31
N THR A 464 29.59 31.20 -12.19
CA THR A 464 30.96 31.65 -11.87
C THR A 464 30.94 32.70 -10.75
N SER A 465 29.99 33.63 -10.77
CA SER A 465 29.81 34.62 -9.71
C SER A 465 29.44 33.97 -8.37
N VAL A 466 28.51 33.00 -8.38
CA VAL A 466 28.14 32.24 -7.16
C VAL A 466 29.34 31.45 -6.61
N TRP A 467 30.11 30.79 -7.47
CA TRP A 467 31.30 30.05 -7.04
C TRP A 467 32.39 30.97 -6.50
N SER A 468 32.61 32.13 -7.11
CA SER A 468 33.58 33.14 -6.62
C SER A 468 33.21 33.64 -5.22
N LEU A 469 31.92 33.91 -4.99
CA LEU A 469 31.40 34.30 -3.67
C LEU A 469 31.60 33.20 -2.62
N VAL A 470 31.29 31.95 -2.99
CA VAL A 470 31.56 30.78 -2.13
C VAL A 470 33.06 30.64 -1.88
N GLN A 471 33.90 30.90 -2.88
CA GLN A 471 35.36 30.84 -2.78
C GLN A 471 35.89 31.84 -1.75
N THR A 472 35.46 33.09 -1.84
CA THR A 472 35.86 34.15 -0.91
C THR A 472 35.34 33.87 0.50
N HIS A 473 34.07 33.49 0.63
CA HIS A 473 33.43 33.30 1.95
C HIS A 473 34.06 32.15 2.74
N TYR A 474 34.34 31.03 2.08
CA TYR A 474 34.91 29.85 2.74
C TYR A 474 36.45 29.76 2.59
N ARG A 475 37.10 30.78 2.01
CA ARG A 475 38.56 30.86 1.77
C ARG A 475 39.11 29.63 1.03
N LEU A 476 38.51 29.36 -0.11
CA LEU A 476 38.74 28.15 -0.89
C LEU A 476 39.91 28.31 -1.89
N PRO A 477 40.72 27.25 -2.12
CA PRO A 477 41.73 27.22 -3.18
C PRO A 477 41.15 27.52 -4.56
N PHE A 478 42.04 27.84 -5.50
CA PHE A 478 41.68 28.23 -6.87
C PHE A 478 40.65 27.29 -7.50
N ILE A 479 39.59 27.89 -8.03
CA ILE A 479 38.50 27.18 -8.69
C ILE A 479 38.80 27.01 -10.17
N ASN A 480 39.08 25.78 -10.61
CA ASN A 480 39.32 25.49 -12.01
C ASN A 480 38.01 25.19 -12.77
N PHE A 481 37.52 26.17 -13.52
CA PHE A 481 36.32 26.05 -14.34
C PHE A 481 36.52 25.34 -15.68
N THR A 482 37.71 24.80 -15.99
CA THR A 482 37.92 24.03 -17.24
C THR A 482 37.49 22.56 -17.14
N LEU A 483 37.13 22.10 -15.94
CA LEU A 483 36.72 20.72 -15.66
C LEU A 483 35.21 20.53 -15.87
N ASP A 484 34.78 19.31 -16.22
CA ASP A 484 33.37 18.92 -16.11
C ASP A 484 32.89 18.94 -14.65
N ILE A 485 31.57 19.06 -14.42
CA ILE A 485 31.00 19.17 -13.07
C ILE A 485 31.40 18.04 -12.10
N GLY A 486 31.68 16.85 -12.62
CA GLY A 486 32.12 15.70 -11.82
C GLY A 486 33.60 15.79 -11.43
N ASN A 487 34.47 16.12 -12.38
CA ASN A 487 35.90 16.32 -12.14
C ASN A 487 36.17 17.58 -11.31
N PHE A 488 35.37 18.62 -11.52
CA PHE A 488 35.31 19.80 -10.67
C PHE A 488 35.02 19.44 -9.22
N TRP A 489 34.03 18.58 -8.97
CA TRP A 489 33.76 18.14 -7.60
C TRP A 489 34.93 17.32 -7.02
N LEU A 490 35.53 16.44 -7.81
CA LEU A 490 36.64 15.61 -7.36
C LEU A 490 37.92 16.41 -7.07
N SER A 491 38.18 17.51 -7.78
CA SER A 491 39.40 18.30 -7.58
C SER A 491 39.49 18.94 -6.19
N PHE A 492 38.36 19.13 -5.50
CA PHE A 492 38.31 19.67 -4.14
C PHE A 492 38.11 18.60 -3.05
N ARG A 493 38.02 17.31 -3.43
CA ARG A 493 37.67 16.25 -2.51
C ARG A 493 38.89 15.70 -1.78
N HIS A 494 39.13 16.21 -0.56
CA HIS A 494 40.19 15.72 0.32
C HIS A 494 39.63 14.85 1.48
N PRO A 495 40.27 13.73 1.88
CA PRO A 495 39.78 12.83 2.95
C PRO A 495 39.44 13.52 4.28
N GLY A 496 40.11 14.65 4.60
CA GLY A 496 39.91 15.42 5.83
C GLY A 496 38.85 16.53 5.76
N LEU A 497 38.36 16.91 4.58
CA LEU A 497 37.53 18.12 4.42
C LEU A 497 36.13 17.79 3.88
N LYS A 498 35.34 17.07 4.69
CA LYS A 498 33.94 16.71 4.38
C LYS A 498 33.01 17.90 4.15
N MET A 499 33.44 19.10 4.53
CA MET A 499 32.73 20.37 4.32
C MET A 499 32.55 20.67 2.83
N TRP A 500 33.52 20.31 1.99
CA TRP A 500 33.49 20.57 0.55
C TRP A 500 32.40 19.82 -0.18
N ASP A 501 32.22 18.55 0.15
CA ASP A 501 31.14 17.72 -0.39
C ASP A 501 29.76 18.36 -0.10
N ILE A 502 29.62 19.01 1.05
CA ILE A 502 28.39 19.71 1.47
C ILE A 502 28.25 21.04 0.72
N ILE A 503 29.32 21.85 0.65
CA ILE A 503 29.33 23.13 -0.06
C ILE A 503 29.00 22.89 -1.54
N TRP A 504 29.67 21.94 -2.20
CA TRP A 504 29.42 21.61 -3.59
C TRP A 504 27.97 21.18 -3.84
N ALA A 505 27.44 20.28 -2.98
CA ALA A 505 26.07 19.83 -3.02
C ALA A 505 25.06 20.98 -2.85
N ALA A 506 25.30 21.86 -1.87
CA ALA A 506 24.43 22.97 -1.54
C ALA A 506 24.44 24.05 -2.64
N THR A 507 25.62 24.41 -3.13
CA THR A 507 25.79 25.40 -4.20
C THR A 507 25.12 24.91 -5.49
N SER A 508 25.41 23.68 -5.92
CA SER A 508 24.76 23.09 -7.10
C SER A 508 23.24 23.04 -6.95
N TRP A 509 22.72 22.61 -5.79
CA TRP A 509 21.27 22.60 -5.55
C TRP A 509 20.64 24.00 -5.62
N ASN A 510 21.31 25.03 -5.12
CA ASN A 510 20.80 26.40 -5.15
C ASN A 510 20.89 27.02 -6.55
N ILE A 511 21.93 26.74 -7.33
CA ILE A 511 22.00 27.14 -8.76
C ILE A 511 20.82 26.55 -9.52
N TRP A 512 20.55 25.25 -9.35
CA TRP A 512 19.40 24.57 -9.99
C TRP A 512 18.05 25.19 -9.60
N LYS A 513 17.84 25.45 -8.30
CA LYS A 513 16.62 26.12 -7.82
C LYS A 513 16.46 27.53 -8.41
N ALA A 514 17.55 28.30 -8.46
CA ALA A 514 17.52 29.66 -9.00
C ALA A 514 17.18 29.64 -10.49
N ARG A 515 17.77 28.74 -11.27
CA ARG A 515 17.42 28.50 -12.67
C ARG A 515 15.93 28.18 -12.83
N ASN A 516 15.42 27.21 -12.07
CA ASN A 516 14.02 26.82 -12.20
C ASN A 516 13.04 27.95 -11.83
N ARG A 517 13.36 28.77 -10.82
CA ARG A 517 12.55 29.98 -10.55
C ARG A 517 12.51 30.90 -11.76
N ARG A 518 13.64 31.20 -12.39
CA ARG A 518 13.67 32.06 -13.60
C ARG A 518 12.83 31.50 -14.76
N VAL A 519 12.88 30.18 -14.96
CA VAL A 519 12.10 29.50 -16.01
C VAL A 519 10.59 29.53 -15.70
N PHE A 520 10.19 29.30 -14.45
CA PHE A 520 8.78 29.12 -14.08
C PHE A 520 8.09 30.36 -13.48
N SER A 521 8.84 31.41 -13.12
CA SER A 521 8.30 32.66 -12.57
C SER A 521 8.03 33.75 -13.63
N ASN A 522 8.35 33.50 -14.91
CA ASN A 522 8.13 34.40 -16.06
C ASN A 522 7.02 33.88 -17.00
N HIS A 523 5.75 33.82 -16.58
CA HIS A 523 4.65 33.50 -17.51
C HIS A 523 3.97 34.76 -18.06
N ILE A 524 3.84 34.75 -19.39
CA ILE A 524 2.87 35.43 -20.25
C ILE A 524 1.45 35.38 -19.62
N PRO A 525 0.74 36.53 -19.53
CA PRO A 525 -0.73 36.52 -19.50
C PRO A 525 -1.35 37.67 -20.34
N ILE A 526 -2.31 37.41 -21.24
CA ILE A 526 -3.27 38.43 -21.71
C ILE A 526 -4.58 37.74 -22.16
N PRO A 527 -5.82 38.28 -21.92
CA PRO A 527 -6.35 39.14 -20.85
C PRO A 527 -7.60 38.51 -20.18
N THR A 528 -7.94 38.72 -18.91
CA THR A 528 -8.67 39.90 -18.41
C THR A 528 -8.90 39.69 -16.90
N GLY A 529 -8.79 40.77 -16.13
CA GLY A 529 -9.51 40.94 -14.86
C GLY A 529 -9.23 39.94 -13.72
N ARG A 530 -8.22 40.27 -12.90
CA ARG A 530 -8.06 39.88 -11.48
C ARG A 530 -8.14 38.39 -11.14
N VAL A 531 -6.98 37.77 -10.86
CA VAL A 531 -6.88 36.53 -10.04
C VAL A 531 -5.61 36.59 -9.15
N PRO A 532 -5.65 36.09 -7.89
CA PRO A 532 -4.77 36.50 -6.79
C PRO A 532 -3.52 35.63 -6.56
N LEU A 533 -2.64 36.10 -5.68
CA LEU A 533 -1.37 35.48 -5.25
C LEU A 533 -1.55 34.07 -4.62
N PRO A 534 -0.68 33.08 -4.91
CA PRO A 534 -0.69 31.79 -4.21
C PRO A 534 -0.01 31.89 -2.83
N GLN A 535 -0.79 31.74 -1.76
CA GLN A 535 -0.32 31.74 -0.36
C GLN A 535 0.00 30.36 0.24
N HIS A 536 0.06 29.27 -0.53
CA HIS A 536 0.35 27.95 0.03
C HIS A 536 1.76 27.47 -0.32
N ASP A 537 2.76 27.92 0.43
CA ASP A 537 3.96 27.10 0.72
C ASP A 537 4.86 27.61 1.87
N ILE A 538 4.36 28.45 2.79
CA ILE A 538 5.07 28.77 4.03
C ILE A 538 4.06 28.93 5.18
N ALA A 539 3.80 27.86 5.95
CA ALA A 539 3.33 27.96 7.33
C ALA A 539 3.53 26.64 8.11
N VAL A 540 4.72 26.46 8.69
CA VAL A 540 4.85 26.02 10.08
C VAL A 540 6.00 26.83 10.71
N SER A 541 5.68 28.01 11.24
CA SER A 541 6.11 28.47 12.58
C SER A 541 5.61 29.90 12.84
N ARG A 542 4.62 29.98 13.74
CA ARG A 542 4.28 31.06 14.68
C ARG A 542 3.70 32.38 14.18
N HIS A 543 2.44 32.59 14.57
CA HIS A 543 1.93 33.88 15.04
C HIS A 543 2.78 34.39 16.23
N THR A 544 3.17 35.66 16.22
CA THR A 544 2.57 36.74 17.07
C THR A 544 3.30 38.07 16.85
N HIS A 545 2.49 39.12 16.57
CA HIS A 545 2.70 40.57 16.81
C HIS A 545 3.91 41.28 16.16
N GLN A 546 3.86 42.53 15.70
CA GLN A 546 2.84 43.52 15.30
C GLN A 546 3.69 44.74 14.83
N SER A 547 3.16 45.52 13.88
CA SER A 547 3.41 46.97 13.71
C SER A 547 4.80 47.46 13.23
N SER A 548 4.87 48.00 12.01
CA SER A 548 5.13 49.45 11.81
C SER A 548 5.11 49.88 10.33
N VAL A 549 4.21 50.83 10.07
CA VAL A 549 4.25 52.01 9.18
C VAL A 549 5.00 51.94 7.84
N ILE A 550 4.24 52.16 6.77
CA ILE A 550 4.68 52.47 5.40
C ILE A 550 4.91 53.98 5.28
N THR A 551 6.02 54.39 4.67
CA THR A 551 6.13 55.66 3.94
C THR A 551 6.85 55.44 2.61
N HIS A 552 6.22 55.90 1.53
CA HIS A 552 6.74 55.94 0.16
C HIS A 552 7.89 56.96 0.01
N HIS A 553 8.90 56.66 -0.81
CA HIS A 553 9.38 57.55 -1.89
C HIS A 553 10.44 56.92 -2.82
N ASN A 554 10.25 57.19 -4.12
CA ASN A 554 11.20 57.44 -5.22
C ASN A 554 12.13 56.35 -5.80
N LEU A 555 11.80 55.98 -7.04
CA LEU A 555 12.60 56.03 -8.28
C LEU A 555 14.14 56.02 -8.14
N LEU A 556 14.77 54.93 -8.58
CA LEU A 556 15.86 54.85 -9.56
C LEU A 556 16.44 53.42 -9.56
N SER A 557 16.57 52.82 -10.73
CA SER A 557 17.12 51.47 -10.93
C SER A 557 18.60 51.39 -10.50
N PRO A 558 19.04 50.38 -9.73
CA PRO A 558 20.46 50.03 -9.59
C PRO A 558 20.80 48.62 -10.12
N PRO A 559 22.09 48.32 -10.34
CA PRO A 559 22.55 47.11 -11.03
C PRO A 559 22.56 45.88 -10.10
N LEU A 560 22.24 44.70 -10.66
CA LEU A 560 22.40 43.35 -10.08
C LEU A 560 22.18 43.26 -8.55
N ASP A 561 20.91 43.07 -8.16
CA ASP A 561 20.40 42.92 -6.79
C ASP A 561 21.35 42.18 -5.81
N THR A 562 21.98 42.95 -4.93
CA THR A 562 22.55 42.50 -3.65
C THR A 562 21.54 41.72 -2.78
N LEU A 563 20.23 41.94 -3.01
CA LEU A 563 19.13 41.21 -2.37
C LEU A 563 19.15 39.71 -2.72
N HIS A 564 19.38 39.35 -3.98
CA HIS A 564 19.40 37.95 -4.43
C HIS A 564 20.59 37.15 -3.86
N VAL A 565 21.73 37.82 -3.66
CA VAL A 565 22.94 37.24 -3.08
C VAL A 565 22.78 37.00 -1.57
N SER A 566 22.19 37.94 -0.83
CA SER A 566 21.87 37.75 0.60
C SER A 566 20.87 36.60 0.84
N ILE A 567 19.92 36.41 -0.08
CA ILE A 567 18.95 35.30 -0.06
C ILE A 567 19.64 33.96 -0.32
N LEU A 568 20.65 33.91 -1.20
CA LEU A 568 21.48 32.73 -1.44
C LEU A 568 22.29 32.35 -0.20
N PHE A 569 22.97 33.32 0.44
CA PHE A 569 23.74 33.09 1.66
C PHE A 569 22.87 32.67 2.85
N SER A 570 21.72 33.31 3.05
CA SER A 570 20.75 32.91 4.09
C SER A 570 20.09 31.55 3.81
N SER A 571 19.86 31.19 2.55
CA SER A 571 19.37 29.86 2.12
C SER A 571 20.45 28.77 2.28
N LEU A 572 21.72 29.07 1.99
CA LEU A 572 22.86 28.19 2.26
C LEU A 572 23.04 27.99 3.77
N ALA A 573 23.02 29.07 4.55
CA ALA A 573 23.12 29.02 6.01
C ALA A 573 21.94 28.26 6.65
N ARG A 574 20.69 28.48 6.22
CA ARG A 574 19.52 27.70 6.68
C ARG A 574 19.58 26.23 6.25
N SER A 575 20.08 25.95 5.05
CA SER A 575 20.28 24.57 4.58
C SER A 575 21.37 23.84 5.38
N MET A 576 22.38 24.56 5.87
CA MET A 576 23.43 24.04 6.76
C MET A 576 22.93 23.86 8.21
N LEU A 577 22.09 24.76 8.72
CA LEU A 577 21.46 24.64 10.05
C LEU A 577 20.53 23.42 10.16
N MET A 578 19.86 23.04 9.08
CA MET A 578 19.07 21.80 8.99
C MET A 578 19.91 20.50 9.00
N LEU A 579 21.23 20.59 8.92
CA LEU A 579 22.15 19.45 8.77
C LEU A 579 23.03 19.19 10.01
N LEU A 580 22.79 19.85 11.14
CA LEU A 580 23.64 19.76 12.34
C LEU A 580 22.90 19.33 13.61
N PRO A 581 23.05 18.05 14.02
CA PRO A 581 23.02 17.68 15.43
C PRO A 581 24.41 17.43 16.06
N HIS A 582 25.53 17.64 15.37
CA HIS A 582 26.85 17.13 15.84
C HIS A 582 28.08 18.05 15.70
N LEU A 583 27.95 19.37 15.50
CA LEU A 583 29.12 20.27 15.43
C LEU A 583 29.29 21.24 16.61
N SER A 584 28.56 21.09 17.72
CA SER A 584 28.73 21.94 18.91
C SER A 584 29.97 21.62 19.76
N ARG A 585 30.90 20.77 19.30
CA ARG A 585 32.11 20.39 20.07
C ARG A 585 33.45 20.84 19.48
N LEU A 586 33.47 21.59 18.38
CA LEU A 586 34.73 21.95 17.69
C LEU A 586 35.09 23.44 17.71
N PHE A 587 34.32 24.29 18.39
CA PHE A 587 34.66 25.71 18.55
C PHE A 587 34.40 26.16 19.99
N ALA A 588 35.30 25.77 20.89
CA ALA A 588 35.44 26.40 22.20
C ALA A 588 36.92 26.37 22.58
N THR A 589 37.64 27.47 22.34
CA THR A 589 38.86 27.88 23.05
C THR A 589 39.30 29.26 22.56
N SER A 590 39.03 30.31 23.35
CA SER A 590 39.91 31.46 23.68
C SER A 590 39.11 32.67 24.23
N LEU A 591 39.40 32.97 25.50
CA LEU A 591 39.05 34.02 26.51
C LEU A 591 38.91 35.51 26.05
N PRO A 592 38.59 36.51 26.93
CA PRO A 592 38.21 36.50 28.37
C PRO A 592 36.98 37.37 28.78
N SER A 593 36.71 37.28 30.10
CA SER A 593 35.75 37.90 31.02
C SER A 593 35.36 39.38 30.89
N LEU A 594 34.08 39.66 31.14
CA LEU A 594 33.60 40.84 31.88
C LEU A 594 32.33 40.48 32.67
N SER A 595 32.38 40.70 33.97
CA SER A 595 31.33 40.44 34.97
C SER A 595 30.35 41.60 35.04
N LEU A 596 29.05 41.31 35.15
CA LEU A 596 28.10 42.11 35.94
C LEU A 596 26.89 41.27 36.35
N SER A 597 26.59 41.35 37.64
CA SER A 597 25.56 40.67 38.41
C SER A 597 24.17 41.25 38.14
N LEU A 598 23.11 40.43 38.30
CA LEU A 598 22.01 40.70 39.26
C LEU A 598 20.87 39.65 39.21
N SER A 599 20.62 39.11 40.40
CA SER A 599 19.36 38.62 41.00
C SER A 599 18.43 37.66 40.25
N LEU A 600 18.31 36.47 40.84
CA LEU A 600 17.15 35.59 40.70
C LEU A 600 15.87 36.30 41.21
N SER A 601 14.78 36.19 40.45
CA SER A 601 13.45 36.03 41.02
C SER A 601 12.80 34.80 40.39
N ARG A 602 12.38 33.88 41.26
CA ARG A 602 11.54 32.72 40.93
C ARG A 602 10.11 33.21 40.81
N THR A 603 9.50 33.00 39.65
CA THR A 603 8.03 32.92 39.55
C THR A 603 7.66 31.77 38.63
N SER A 604 7.14 30.72 39.26
CA SER A 604 6.37 29.66 38.64
C SER A 604 5.14 30.21 37.94
N LEU A 605 4.90 29.84 36.69
CA LEU A 605 3.58 29.92 36.06
C LEU A 605 3.45 28.87 34.96
N SER A 606 2.81 27.76 35.34
CA SER A 606 1.61 27.22 34.68
C SER A 606 1.41 27.63 33.21
N LEU A 607 1.74 26.73 32.28
CA LEU A 607 1.32 26.82 30.89
C LEU A 607 0.08 25.95 30.70
N MET A 608 -1.08 26.59 30.80
CA MET A 608 -2.33 26.07 30.25
C MET A 608 -2.23 26.02 28.73
N SER A 609 -2.31 24.81 28.18
CA SER A 609 -2.49 24.56 26.76
C SER A 609 -3.96 24.83 26.39
N SER A 610 -4.25 25.96 25.73
CA SER A 610 -5.55 26.16 25.08
C SER A 610 -5.62 25.34 23.79
N ALA A 611 -6.31 24.21 23.84
CA ALA A 611 -6.78 23.50 22.65
C ALA A 611 -7.84 24.34 21.92
N ARG A 612 -7.63 24.65 20.63
CA ARG A 612 -8.73 25.09 19.77
C ARG A 612 -9.51 23.85 19.33
N ALA A 613 -10.76 23.75 19.76
CA ALA A 613 -11.69 22.73 19.32
C ALA A 613 -12.04 22.94 17.84
N HIS A 614 -11.83 21.91 17.00
CA HIS A 614 -12.43 21.86 15.67
C HIS A 614 -13.92 21.51 15.83
N THR A 615 -14.82 22.42 15.47
CA THR A 615 -16.27 22.16 15.42
C THR A 615 -16.59 21.42 14.11
N LYS A 616 -17.31 20.30 14.21
CA LYS A 616 -17.76 19.51 13.04
C LYS A 616 -18.80 20.31 12.22
N PRO A 617 -18.81 20.21 10.88
CA PRO A 617 -19.87 20.78 10.05
C PRO A 617 -21.23 20.14 10.38
N ALA A 618 -22.31 20.91 10.35
CA ALA A 618 -23.66 20.40 10.60
C ALA A 618 -24.16 19.59 9.39
N LEU A 619 -24.95 18.54 9.67
CA LEU A 619 -25.66 17.78 8.64
C LEU A 619 -27.13 17.59 9.07
N ARG A 620 -28.04 17.93 8.16
CA ARG A 620 -29.49 18.01 8.44
C ARG A 620 -30.35 17.17 7.50
N GLY A 621 -29.79 16.74 6.36
CA GLY A 621 -30.51 15.91 5.40
C GLY A 621 -29.62 14.93 4.65
N LEU A 622 -30.16 13.75 4.37
CA LEU A 622 -29.57 12.77 3.46
C LEU A 622 -30.51 12.51 2.29
N VAL A 623 -29.96 12.51 1.08
CA VAL A 623 -30.69 12.20 -0.15
C VAL A 623 -30.07 10.98 -0.80
N PHE A 624 -30.91 10.03 -1.20
CA PHE A 624 -30.47 8.72 -1.68
C PHE A 624 -30.86 8.49 -3.15
N ASP A 625 -30.08 7.69 -3.87
CA ASP A 625 -30.59 6.91 -5.00
C ASP A 625 -31.37 5.67 -4.52
N MET A 626 -32.19 5.11 -5.39
CA MET A 626 -32.93 3.88 -5.15
C MET A 626 -32.11 2.66 -5.55
N ASP A 627 -31.91 2.43 -6.86
CA ASP A 627 -31.25 1.22 -7.35
C ASP A 627 -29.75 1.25 -7.09
N GLY A 628 -29.19 0.11 -6.64
CA GLY A 628 -27.78 0.02 -6.29
C GLY A 628 -27.42 0.72 -4.98
N THR A 629 -28.37 1.43 -4.36
CA THR A 629 -28.18 2.16 -3.10
C THR A 629 -29.12 1.68 -2.01
N LEU A 630 -30.43 1.92 -2.13
CA LEU A 630 -31.45 1.46 -1.18
C LEU A 630 -32.03 0.09 -1.55
N THR A 631 -31.98 -0.28 -2.83
CA THR A 631 -32.40 -1.58 -3.33
C THR A 631 -31.25 -2.29 -4.00
N VAL A 632 -31.17 -3.61 -3.83
CA VAL A 632 -30.25 -4.43 -4.62
C VAL A 632 -30.75 -4.42 -6.06
N PRO A 633 -29.91 -4.15 -7.09
CA PRO A 633 -30.36 -4.20 -8.47
C PRO A 633 -30.83 -5.61 -8.83
N VAL A 634 -32.13 -5.79 -9.07
CA VAL A 634 -32.72 -7.11 -9.35
C VAL A 634 -32.91 -7.38 -10.84
N ILE A 635 -32.92 -6.34 -11.67
CA ILE A 635 -33.11 -6.46 -13.11
C ILE A 635 -31.81 -6.95 -13.77
N ASP A 636 -31.86 -8.13 -14.39
CA ASP A 636 -30.77 -8.67 -15.22
C ASP A 636 -30.77 -7.97 -16.58
N PHE A 637 -30.21 -6.76 -16.62
CA PHE A 637 -30.05 -5.98 -17.85
C PHE A 637 -29.37 -6.79 -18.97
N PRO A 638 -28.28 -7.56 -18.73
CA PRO A 638 -27.72 -8.44 -19.74
C PRO A 638 -28.69 -9.48 -20.34
N ALA A 639 -29.60 -10.04 -19.55
CA ALA A 639 -30.63 -10.96 -20.04
C ALA A 639 -31.71 -10.22 -20.83
N MET A 640 -32.21 -9.12 -20.29
CA MET A 640 -33.20 -8.26 -20.96
C MET A 640 -32.67 -7.75 -22.31
N TYR A 641 -31.42 -7.27 -22.36
CA TYR A 641 -30.80 -6.78 -23.60
C TYR A 641 -30.57 -7.89 -24.62
N ARG A 642 -30.24 -9.12 -24.18
CA ARG A 642 -30.14 -10.27 -25.07
C ARG A 642 -31.49 -10.68 -25.63
N GLU A 643 -32.56 -10.54 -24.86
CA GLU A 643 -33.91 -10.88 -25.31
C GLU A 643 -34.50 -9.82 -26.26
N VAL A 644 -34.18 -8.54 -26.03
CA VAL A 644 -34.62 -7.44 -26.89
C VAL A 644 -33.79 -7.33 -28.18
N LEU A 645 -32.46 -7.29 -28.09
CA LEU A 645 -31.56 -7.05 -29.23
C LEU A 645 -31.15 -8.35 -29.97
N GLY A 646 -31.23 -9.49 -29.31
CA GLY A 646 -30.61 -10.74 -29.76
C GLY A 646 -29.12 -10.86 -29.37
N PRO A 647 -28.55 -12.08 -29.34
CA PRO A 647 -27.22 -12.33 -28.78
C PRO A 647 -26.07 -11.63 -29.54
N GLU A 648 -26.15 -11.58 -30.87
CA GLU A 648 -25.09 -11.02 -31.71
C GLU A 648 -25.08 -9.49 -31.67
N ALA A 649 -26.25 -8.85 -31.80
CA ALA A 649 -26.37 -7.40 -31.73
C ALA A 649 -26.03 -6.86 -30.34
N TYR A 650 -26.39 -7.58 -29.27
CA TYR A 650 -25.98 -7.24 -27.91
C TYR A 650 -24.44 -7.28 -27.74
N ALA A 651 -23.77 -8.30 -28.27
CA ALA A 651 -22.31 -8.41 -28.20
C ALA A 651 -21.60 -7.27 -28.96
N ALA A 652 -22.16 -6.85 -30.10
CA ALA A 652 -21.66 -5.71 -30.86
C ALA A 652 -21.85 -4.38 -30.11
N ALA A 653 -23.06 -4.12 -29.59
CA ALA A 653 -23.38 -2.90 -28.84
C ALA A 653 -22.53 -2.75 -27.57
N ASN A 654 -22.35 -3.85 -26.82
CA ASN A 654 -21.55 -3.84 -25.57
C ASN A 654 -20.06 -3.56 -25.82
N LYS A 655 -19.54 -3.99 -26.98
CA LYS A 655 -18.13 -3.78 -27.37
C LYS A 655 -17.87 -2.33 -27.84
N ALA A 656 -18.87 -1.69 -28.45
CA ALA A 656 -18.78 -0.30 -28.92
C ALA A 656 -18.95 0.72 -27.78
N GLY A 657 -19.84 0.45 -26.80
CA GLY A 657 -20.22 1.39 -25.73
C GLY A 657 -19.33 1.40 -24.47
N GLY A 658 -18.17 0.73 -24.48
CA GLY A 658 -17.29 0.68 -23.30
C GLY A 658 -17.93 0.04 -22.06
N GLY A 659 -18.91 -0.85 -22.23
CA GLY A 659 -19.61 -1.55 -21.15
C GLY A 659 -20.99 -1.00 -20.76
N SER A 660 -21.50 0.04 -21.41
CA SER A 660 -22.87 0.57 -21.21
C SER A 660 -23.65 0.56 -22.53
N VAL A 661 -24.81 -0.10 -22.57
CA VAL A 661 -25.69 -0.18 -23.75
C VAL A 661 -26.94 0.66 -23.49
N ASP A 662 -27.17 1.69 -24.32
CA ASP A 662 -28.40 2.49 -24.30
C ASP A 662 -29.46 1.84 -25.21
N ILE A 663 -30.23 0.92 -24.64
CA ILE A 663 -31.17 0.13 -25.42
C ILE A 663 -32.35 0.95 -25.96
N LEU A 664 -32.75 2.00 -25.24
CA LEU A 664 -33.90 2.82 -25.64
C LEU A 664 -33.58 3.59 -26.92
N HIS A 665 -32.37 4.14 -27.01
CA HIS A 665 -31.90 4.77 -28.23
C HIS A 665 -31.82 3.80 -29.43
N HIS A 666 -31.48 2.54 -29.18
CA HIS A 666 -31.50 1.50 -30.23
C HIS A 666 -32.93 1.17 -30.68
N ILE A 667 -33.89 1.09 -29.75
CA ILE A 667 -35.30 0.80 -30.04
C ILE A 667 -35.96 1.95 -30.82
N GLU A 668 -35.58 3.21 -30.54
CA GLU A 668 -36.12 4.39 -31.23
C GLU A 668 -35.92 4.34 -32.76
N ALA A 669 -34.89 3.65 -33.24
CA ALA A 669 -34.60 3.48 -34.67
C ALA A 669 -35.33 2.29 -35.34
N TRP A 670 -36.12 1.49 -34.60
CA TRP A 670 -36.79 0.29 -35.10
C TRP A 670 -38.19 0.54 -35.65
N GLY A 671 -38.75 -0.43 -36.38
CA GLY A 671 -40.13 -0.36 -36.88
C GLY A 671 -41.18 -0.41 -35.75
N PRO A 672 -42.39 0.13 -35.93
CA PRO A 672 -43.41 0.25 -34.86
C PRO A 672 -43.80 -1.08 -34.18
N GLN A 673 -43.78 -2.17 -34.94
CA GLN A 673 -44.12 -3.50 -34.43
C GLN A 673 -42.98 -4.10 -33.58
N GLU A 674 -41.73 -3.86 -33.97
CA GLU A 674 -40.53 -4.29 -33.25
C GLU A 674 -40.36 -3.49 -31.96
N GLN A 675 -40.62 -2.17 -32.00
CA GLN A 675 -40.67 -1.32 -30.81
C GLN A 675 -41.69 -1.83 -29.79
N ARG A 676 -42.91 -2.16 -30.23
CA ARG A 676 -43.95 -2.67 -29.33
C ARG A 676 -43.50 -3.95 -28.61
N ARG A 677 -42.94 -4.91 -29.35
CA ARG A 677 -42.41 -6.15 -28.78
C ARG A 677 -41.25 -5.89 -27.80
N ALA A 678 -40.34 -4.97 -28.14
CA ALA A 678 -39.24 -4.59 -27.27
C ALA A 678 -39.74 -3.99 -25.95
N TYR A 679 -40.72 -3.08 -26.01
CA TYR A 679 -41.33 -2.46 -24.83
C TYR A 679 -42.11 -3.47 -23.98
N GLU A 680 -42.79 -4.47 -24.57
CA GLU A 680 -43.44 -5.55 -23.83
C GLU A 680 -42.45 -6.41 -23.04
N VAL A 681 -41.30 -6.74 -23.65
CA VAL A 681 -40.22 -7.47 -22.96
C VAL A 681 -39.64 -6.63 -21.83
N ILE A 682 -39.34 -5.35 -22.08
CA ILE A 682 -38.83 -4.43 -21.05
C ILE A 682 -39.81 -4.33 -19.88
N ALA A 683 -41.10 -4.11 -20.16
CA ALA A 683 -42.13 -4.01 -19.14
C ALA A 683 -42.24 -5.29 -18.29
N ARG A 684 -42.07 -6.48 -18.91
CA ARG A 684 -42.05 -7.75 -18.17
C ARG A 684 -40.85 -7.85 -17.23
N PHE A 685 -39.64 -7.51 -17.68
CA PHE A 685 -38.44 -7.53 -16.84
C PHE A 685 -38.49 -6.47 -15.73
N GLU A 686 -39.08 -5.30 -16.00
CA GLU A 686 -39.33 -4.27 -14.99
C GLU A 686 -40.33 -4.76 -13.93
N GLN A 687 -41.41 -5.42 -14.34
CA GLN A 687 -42.40 -6.01 -13.43
C GLN A 687 -41.80 -7.13 -12.56
N ASP A 688 -41.04 -8.05 -13.16
CA ASP A 688 -40.32 -9.11 -12.44
C ASP A 688 -39.30 -8.53 -11.44
N GLY A 689 -38.64 -7.43 -11.82
CA GLY A 689 -37.73 -6.68 -10.95
C GLY A 689 -38.44 -6.06 -9.75
N LEU A 690 -39.63 -5.48 -9.96
CA LEU A 690 -40.48 -4.94 -8.88
C LEU A 690 -40.99 -6.04 -7.93
N ASP A 691 -41.35 -7.21 -8.47
CA ASP A 691 -41.83 -8.32 -7.64
C ASP A 691 -40.73 -8.89 -6.76
N ARG A 692 -39.50 -8.95 -7.27
CA ARG A 692 -38.33 -9.48 -6.54
C ARG A 692 -37.53 -8.41 -5.80
N LEU A 693 -38.05 -7.20 -5.71
CA LEU A 693 -37.37 -6.06 -5.14
C LEU A 693 -36.93 -6.34 -3.70
N GLN A 694 -35.61 -6.27 -3.47
CA GLN A 694 -34.94 -6.53 -2.19
C GLN A 694 -34.30 -5.25 -1.66
N ILE A 695 -34.39 -5.05 -0.36
CA ILE A 695 -33.75 -3.93 0.32
C ILE A 695 -32.24 -4.16 0.45
N MET A 696 -31.46 -3.10 0.30
CA MET A 696 -30.02 -3.14 0.50
C MET A 696 -29.69 -3.42 1.99
N PRO A 697 -28.75 -4.34 2.29
CA PRO A 697 -28.32 -4.56 3.67
C PRO A 697 -27.83 -3.28 4.35
N GLY A 698 -28.34 -2.98 5.55
CA GLY A 698 -28.02 -1.76 6.28
C GLY A 698 -28.94 -0.56 6.00
N ALA A 699 -29.82 -0.63 4.99
CA ALA A 699 -30.69 0.49 4.64
C ALA A 699 -31.78 0.75 5.70
N LEU A 700 -32.39 -0.30 6.26
CA LEU A 700 -33.40 -0.19 7.32
C LEU A 700 -32.82 0.39 8.60
N GLU A 701 -31.66 -0.13 8.99
CA GLU A 701 -30.94 0.34 10.17
C GLU A 701 -30.52 1.81 10.02
N LEU A 702 -30.07 2.21 8.82
CA LEU A 702 -29.65 3.59 8.55
C LEU A 702 -30.86 4.51 8.62
N CYS A 703 -31.97 4.13 8.00
CA CYS A 703 -33.22 4.88 8.08
C CYS A 703 -33.70 5.05 9.52
N GLY A 704 -33.67 3.98 10.33
CA GLY A 704 -34.03 4.05 11.75
C GLY A 704 -33.10 4.96 12.57
N PHE A 705 -31.80 4.99 12.23
CA PHE A 705 -30.86 5.92 12.85
C PHE A 705 -31.14 7.38 12.48
N LEU A 706 -31.42 7.66 11.21
CA LEU A 706 -31.79 9.01 10.77
C LEU A 706 -33.06 9.50 11.46
N ASP A 707 -34.07 8.63 11.58
CA ASP A 707 -35.32 8.92 12.28
C ASP A 707 -35.04 9.23 13.77
N SER A 708 -34.13 8.49 14.42
CA SER A 708 -33.74 8.73 15.82
C SER A 708 -32.98 10.05 16.07
N ARG A 709 -32.46 10.67 15.02
CA ARG A 709 -31.67 11.92 15.08
C ARG A 709 -32.40 13.10 14.42
N ASP A 710 -33.66 12.92 14.01
CA ASP A 710 -34.46 13.92 13.29
C ASP A 710 -33.77 14.46 12.02
N ILE A 711 -33.09 13.57 11.30
CA ILE A 711 -32.40 13.91 10.05
C ILE A 711 -33.34 13.60 8.89
N ARG A 712 -33.60 14.59 8.02
CA ARG A 712 -34.53 14.43 6.90
C ARG A 712 -33.96 13.51 5.83
N ARG A 713 -34.84 12.71 5.21
CA ARG A 713 -34.45 11.77 4.16
C ARG A 713 -35.26 11.97 2.87
N GLY A 714 -34.54 12.10 1.75
CA GLY A 714 -35.10 12.35 0.42
C GLY A 714 -34.64 11.29 -0.56
N LEU A 715 -35.34 11.17 -1.68
CA LEU A 715 -35.04 10.19 -2.71
C LEU A 715 -34.97 10.88 -4.08
N ILE A 716 -33.93 10.59 -4.86
CA ILE A 716 -33.81 11.00 -6.27
C ILE A 716 -33.51 9.75 -7.09
N THR A 717 -34.48 9.32 -7.89
CA THR A 717 -34.35 8.10 -8.69
C THR A 717 -34.79 8.31 -10.13
N ARG A 718 -34.22 7.52 -11.03
CA ARG A 718 -34.71 7.38 -12.40
C ARG A 718 -35.86 6.39 -12.51
N ASN A 719 -36.36 5.81 -11.41
CA ASN A 719 -37.54 4.95 -11.46
C ASN A 719 -38.84 5.76 -11.61
N VAL A 720 -39.87 5.11 -12.15
CA VAL A 720 -41.21 5.70 -12.25
C VAL A 720 -41.85 5.82 -10.86
N LYS A 721 -42.82 6.73 -10.70
CA LYS A 721 -43.46 6.98 -9.40
C LYS A 721 -44.06 5.72 -8.78
N ALA A 722 -44.69 4.87 -9.58
CA ALA A 722 -45.27 3.60 -9.12
C ALA A 722 -44.25 2.69 -8.43
N ALA A 723 -43.00 2.63 -8.91
CA ALA A 723 -41.94 1.82 -8.31
C ALA A 723 -41.52 2.36 -6.94
N VAL A 724 -41.45 3.69 -6.80
CA VAL A 724 -41.17 4.37 -5.54
C VAL A 724 -42.30 4.12 -4.53
N ASP A 725 -43.55 4.21 -4.97
CA ASP A 725 -44.72 3.96 -4.12
C ASP A 725 -44.77 2.50 -3.63
N VAL A 726 -44.41 1.53 -4.50
CA VAL A 726 -44.25 0.12 -4.12
C VAL A 726 -43.13 -0.06 -3.10
N PHE A 727 -41.97 0.58 -3.30
CA PHE A 727 -40.85 0.52 -2.36
C PHE A 727 -41.24 1.06 -0.98
N HIS A 728 -41.87 2.24 -0.91
CA HIS A 728 -42.37 2.81 0.34
C HIS A 728 -43.36 1.88 1.05
N LYS A 729 -44.33 1.33 0.31
CA LYS A 729 -45.35 0.44 0.86
C LYS A 729 -44.79 -0.90 1.33
N ARG A 730 -43.84 -1.48 0.58
CA ARG A 730 -43.31 -2.82 0.84
C ARG A 730 -42.39 -2.85 2.06
N PHE A 731 -41.55 -1.84 2.24
CA PHE A 731 -40.58 -1.82 3.35
C PHE A 731 -40.96 -0.88 4.51
N GLY A 732 -42.04 -0.11 4.37
CA GLY A 732 -42.49 0.80 5.43
C GLY A 732 -41.55 1.99 5.68
N ILE A 733 -40.70 2.33 4.70
CA ILE A 733 -39.77 3.46 4.77
C ILE A 733 -40.24 4.54 3.81
N ILE A 734 -40.46 5.76 4.31
CA ILE A 734 -40.97 6.89 3.51
C ILE A 734 -39.86 7.92 3.31
N PHE A 735 -39.56 8.27 2.05
CA PHE A 735 -38.68 9.37 1.69
C PHE A 735 -39.51 10.57 1.21
N SER A 736 -39.17 11.78 1.68
CA SER A 736 -39.92 12.99 1.36
C SER A 736 -39.03 14.23 1.29
N PRO A 737 -38.92 14.91 0.14
CA PRO A 737 -39.51 14.54 -1.15
C PRO A 737 -38.90 13.29 -1.78
N ALA A 738 -39.70 12.56 -2.57
CA ALA A 738 -39.23 11.46 -3.42
C ALA A 738 -39.45 11.82 -4.90
N LEU A 739 -38.36 12.19 -5.58
CA LEU A 739 -38.34 12.64 -6.97
C LEU A 739 -38.08 11.45 -7.89
N SER A 740 -39.10 11.08 -8.67
CA SER A 740 -39.06 10.02 -9.68
C SER A 740 -38.68 10.57 -11.06
N ARG A 741 -38.65 9.70 -12.08
CA ARG A 741 -38.37 10.05 -13.50
C ARG A 741 -39.25 11.18 -14.07
N GLU A 742 -40.41 11.42 -13.48
CA GLU A 742 -41.34 12.49 -13.89
C GLU A 742 -40.79 13.89 -13.61
N PHE A 743 -39.89 14.03 -12.63
CA PHE A 743 -39.21 15.29 -12.32
C PHE A 743 -38.02 15.50 -13.28
N LYS A 744 -38.07 16.57 -14.09
CA LYS A 744 -37.03 16.93 -15.06
C LYS A 744 -36.44 18.31 -14.77
N PRO A 745 -35.13 18.52 -15.03
CA PRO A 745 -34.14 17.54 -15.52
C PRO A 745 -33.74 16.51 -14.43
N TYR A 746 -33.27 15.33 -14.84
CA TYR A 746 -32.84 14.25 -13.93
C TYR A 746 -31.31 14.27 -13.71
N LYS A 747 -30.81 13.48 -12.75
CA LYS A 747 -29.36 13.30 -12.47
C LYS A 747 -28.58 13.05 -13.78
N PRO A 748 -27.41 13.67 -14.01
CA PRO A 748 -26.55 14.40 -13.09
C PRO A 748 -26.85 15.90 -12.91
N ASP A 749 -27.99 16.38 -13.38
CA ASP A 749 -28.39 17.77 -13.14
C ASP A 749 -28.63 18.04 -11.64
N PRO A 750 -28.19 19.18 -11.07
CA PRO A 750 -28.38 19.49 -9.65
C PRO A 750 -29.81 19.88 -9.27
N ALA A 751 -30.70 20.20 -10.23
CA ALA A 751 -32.04 20.72 -9.95
C ALA A 751 -32.89 19.82 -9.01
N PRO A 752 -32.89 18.48 -9.11
CA PRO A 752 -33.64 17.63 -8.19
C PRO A 752 -33.17 17.77 -6.73
N LEU A 753 -31.85 17.81 -6.51
CA LEU A 753 -31.29 17.94 -5.17
C LEU A 753 -31.54 19.34 -4.60
N LEU A 754 -31.39 20.38 -5.41
CA LEU A 754 -31.69 21.76 -5.02
C LEU A 754 -33.18 21.94 -4.69
N HIS A 755 -34.09 21.26 -5.41
CA HIS A 755 -35.51 21.26 -5.11
C HIS A 755 -35.81 20.62 -3.74
N ILE A 756 -35.17 19.49 -3.42
CA ILE A 756 -35.28 18.87 -2.08
C ILE A 756 -34.74 19.82 -1.01
N CYS A 757 -33.57 20.41 -1.20
CA CYS A 757 -32.96 21.36 -0.26
C CYS A 757 -33.90 22.56 0.01
N SER A 758 -34.48 23.12 -1.05
CA SER A 758 -35.47 24.20 -0.97
C SER A 758 -36.73 23.79 -0.22
N THR A 759 -37.27 22.59 -0.53
CA THR A 759 -38.46 22.04 0.14
C THR A 759 -38.21 21.80 1.63
N TRP A 760 -36.99 21.41 1.99
CA TRP A 760 -36.60 21.25 3.38
C TRP A 760 -36.23 22.55 4.09
N ASN A 761 -36.01 23.64 3.36
CA ASN A 761 -35.39 24.85 3.88
C ASN A 761 -34.02 24.55 4.55
N ILE A 762 -33.23 23.66 3.94
CA ILE A 762 -31.88 23.30 4.39
C ILE A 762 -30.90 23.68 3.28
N PRO A 763 -29.79 24.38 3.57
CA PRO A 763 -28.82 24.73 2.54
C PRO A 763 -28.08 23.47 2.04
N PRO A 764 -27.69 23.38 0.75
CA PRO A 764 -27.10 22.17 0.19
C PRO A 764 -25.84 21.69 0.91
N ASN A 765 -25.04 22.61 1.46
CA ASN A 765 -23.84 22.29 2.23
C ASN A 765 -24.11 21.64 3.60
N GLU A 766 -25.36 21.45 4.00
CA GLU A 766 -25.78 20.65 5.17
C GLU A 766 -26.52 19.35 4.75
N VAL A 767 -26.48 19.03 3.45
CA VAL A 767 -27.09 17.84 2.87
C VAL A 767 -26.01 16.93 2.29
N MET A 768 -26.25 15.61 2.32
CA MET A 768 -25.40 14.62 1.67
C MET A 768 -26.18 13.80 0.63
N MET A 769 -25.65 13.72 -0.60
CA MET A 769 -26.14 12.81 -1.65
C MET A 769 -25.41 11.46 -1.56
N ILE A 770 -26.17 10.37 -1.49
CA ILE A 770 -25.66 9.00 -1.42
C ILE A 770 -26.14 8.21 -2.63
N GLY A 771 -25.22 7.60 -3.36
CA GLY A 771 -25.53 6.80 -4.56
C GLY A 771 -24.41 5.86 -4.98
N ASP A 772 -24.65 5.00 -5.96
CA ASP A 772 -23.67 4.04 -6.49
C ASP A 772 -23.01 4.52 -7.80
N SER A 773 -23.51 5.59 -8.42
CA SER A 773 -23.00 6.12 -9.68
C SER A 773 -22.16 7.38 -9.48
N LEU A 774 -20.88 7.29 -9.88
CA LEU A 774 -20.01 8.46 -9.97
C LEU A 774 -20.55 9.52 -10.95
N LYS A 775 -21.10 9.07 -12.08
CA LYS A 775 -21.49 9.98 -13.17
C LYS A 775 -22.82 10.66 -12.92
N ASP A 776 -23.69 10.04 -12.13
CA ASP A 776 -25.04 10.53 -11.87
C ASP A 776 -25.13 11.14 -10.47
N ASP A 777 -24.93 10.34 -9.41
CA ASP A 777 -25.19 10.74 -8.02
C ASP A 777 -24.15 11.70 -7.48
N VAL A 778 -22.87 11.34 -7.63
CA VAL A 778 -21.76 12.18 -7.14
C VAL A 778 -21.73 13.50 -7.90
N VAL A 779 -21.89 13.49 -9.22
CA VAL A 779 -21.93 14.73 -10.02
C VAL A 779 -23.14 15.58 -9.64
N CYS A 780 -24.32 15.00 -9.44
CA CYS A 780 -25.52 15.74 -9.00
C CYS A 780 -25.27 16.43 -7.66
N GLY A 781 -24.74 15.71 -6.67
CA GLY A 781 -24.41 16.25 -5.35
C GLY A 781 -23.35 17.36 -5.39
N LYS A 782 -22.25 17.13 -6.12
CA LYS A 782 -21.18 18.12 -6.29
C LYS A 782 -21.67 19.41 -6.94
N ARG A 783 -22.47 19.31 -8.01
CA ARG A 783 -23.02 20.47 -8.71
C ARG A 783 -24.04 21.24 -7.87
N ALA A 784 -24.74 20.57 -6.96
CA ALA A 784 -25.64 21.21 -6.01
C ALA A 784 -24.91 21.87 -4.82
N GLY A 785 -23.62 21.60 -4.62
CA GLY A 785 -22.85 22.08 -3.47
C GLY A 785 -23.06 21.26 -2.19
N ALA A 786 -23.55 20.02 -2.32
CA ALA A 786 -23.77 19.09 -1.22
C ALA A 786 -22.55 18.18 -0.97
N PHE A 787 -22.51 17.57 0.21
CA PHE A 787 -21.59 16.46 0.46
C PHE A 787 -21.99 15.25 -0.38
N THR A 788 -21.02 14.42 -0.76
CA THR A 788 -21.26 13.26 -1.62
C THR A 788 -20.65 12.00 -1.05
N CYS A 789 -21.44 10.92 -0.97
CA CYS A 789 -21.00 9.61 -0.54
C CYS A 789 -21.25 8.58 -1.64
N LEU A 790 -20.19 7.94 -2.13
CA LEU A 790 -20.29 6.86 -3.10
C LEU A 790 -20.38 5.51 -2.37
N LEU A 791 -21.44 4.75 -2.63
CA LEU A 791 -21.56 3.35 -2.25
C LEU A 791 -20.96 2.47 -3.36
N ASP A 792 -19.90 1.73 -3.05
CA ASP A 792 -19.21 0.85 -4.01
C ASP A 792 -18.94 -0.53 -3.40
N GLU A 793 -19.97 -1.37 -3.36
CA GLU A 793 -19.90 -2.73 -2.78
C GLU A 793 -18.92 -3.65 -3.52
N THR A 794 -18.80 -3.47 -4.84
CA THR A 794 -18.04 -4.38 -5.72
C THR A 794 -16.61 -3.90 -5.97
N GLY A 795 -16.24 -2.71 -5.49
CA GLY A 795 -14.99 -2.05 -5.85
C GLY A 795 -14.91 -1.75 -7.35
N ARG A 796 -16.06 -1.48 -7.98
CA ARG A 796 -16.19 -1.17 -9.41
C ARG A 796 -15.38 0.07 -9.76
N TYR A 797 -15.40 1.05 -8.87
CA TYR A 797 -14.66 2.27 -9.03
C TYR A 797 -13.33 2.10 -8.29
N GLY A 798 -12.24 2.51 -8.93
CA GLY A 798 -10.92 2.50 -8.29
C GLY A 798 -10.85 3.42 -7.06
N PRO A 799 -9.65 3.81 -6.63
CA PRO A 799 -9.48 4.81 -5.58
C PRO A 799 -10.17 6.11 -6.01
N HIS A 800 -11.04 6.66 -5.16
CA HIS A 800 -11.78 7.88 -5.51
C HIS A 800 -10.85 9.12 -5.64
N GLU A 801 -9.65 9.07 -5.05
CA GLU A 801 -8.62 10.12 -5.13
C GLU A 801 -7.99 10.28 -6.53
N ASP A 802 -8.18 9.31 -7.43
CA ASP A 802 -7.71 9.35 -8.82
C ASP A 802 -8.77 9.89 -9.80
N LEU A 803 -9.99 10.18 -9.32
CA LEU A 803 -11.09 10.72 -10.12
C LEU A 803 -10.91 12.23 -10.33
N GLU A 804 -11.42 12.75 -11.46
CA GLU A 804 -11.50 14.20 -11.71
C GLU A 804 -12.31 14.88 -10.60
N ASP A 805 -12.05 16.16 -10.30
CA ASP A 805 -12.63 16.83 -9.12
C ASP A 805 -14.18 16.80 -9.13
N ASP A 806 -14.81 16.88 -10.30
CA ASP A 806 -16.28 16.80 -10.48
C ASP A 806 -16.85 15.39 -10.27
N LEU A 807 -16.00 14.37 -10.36
CA LEU A 807 -16.34 12.95 -10.15
C LEU A 807 -15.82 12.43 -8.81
N ARG A 808 -15.13 13.23 -8.01
CA ARG A 808 -14.55 12.79 -6.74
C ARG A 808 -15.57 12.93 -5.60
N PRO A 809 -16.12 11.84 -5.04
CA PRO A 809 -16.98 11.92 -3.87
C PRO A 809 -16.19 12.40 -2.63
N ASP A 810 -16.89 13.00 -1.66
CA ASP A 810 -16.31 13.37 -0.36
C ASP A 810 -16.03 12.15 0.50
N PHE A 811 -16.89 11.13 0.39
CA PHE A 811 -16.75 9.87 1.09
C PHE A 811 -17.00 8.69 0.14
N LYS A 812 -16.30 7.57 0.39
CA LYS A 812 -16.53 6.31 -0.31
C LYS A 812 -16.69 5.21 0.72
N VAL A 813 -17.79 4.46 0.62
CA VAL A 813 -18.13 3.35 1.53
C VAL A 813 -18.33 2.05 0.76
N SER A 814 -18.07 0.93 1.41
CA SER A 814 -18.35 -0.40 0.83
C SER A 814 -19.69 -0.99 1.27
N SER A 815 -20.36 -0.35 2.24
CA SER A 815 -21.70 -0.73 2.72
C SER A 815 -22.42 0.48 3.31
N LEU A 816 -23.76 0.46 3.33
CA LEU A 816 -24.54 1.51 4.01
C LEU A 816 -24.27 1.58 5.52
N VAL A 817 -23.81 0.48 6.14
CA VAL A 817 -23.44 0.43 7.55
C VAL A 817 -22.23 1.33 7.88
N GLU A 818 -21.36 1.58 6.91
CA GLU A 818 -20.23 2.49 7.11
C GLU A 818 -20.65 3.97 7.10
N VAL A 819 -21.80 4.30 6.50
CA VAL A 819 -22.32 5.68 6.46
C VAL A 819 -22.56 6.19 7.88
N PHE A 820 -23.05 5.35 8.80
CA PHE A 820 -23.22 5.69 10.21
C PHE A 820 -21.94 6.22 10.83
N THR A 821 -20.83 5.53 10.57
CA THR A 821 -19.52 5.91 11.12
C THR A 821 -19.09 7.26 10.56
N ILE A 822 -19.34 7.53 9.28
CA ILE A 822 -19.06 8.83 8.66
C ILE A 822 -19.89 9.93 9.31
N LEU A 823 -21.20 9.73 9.43
CA LEU A 823 -22.12 10.69 10.02
C LEU A 823 -21.68 11.09 11.44
N GLU A 824 -21.39 10.12 12.30
CA GLU A 824 -21.00 10.42 13.69
C GLU A 824 -19.59 11.00 13.83
N SER A 825 -18.64 10.58 12.99
CA SER A 825 -17.25 11.02 13.13
C SER A 825 -16.98 12.38 12.47
N HIS A 826 -17.70 12.73 11.40
CA HIS A 826 -17.39 13.91 10.59
C HIS A 826 -18.40 15.05 10.73
N PHE A 827 -19.63 14.79 11.20
CA PHE A 827 -20.70 15.79 11.24
C PHE A 827 -21.23 16.04 12.65
N ASP A 828 -21.76 17.25 12.85
CA ASP A 828 -22.64 17.56 13.97
C ASP A 828 -24.08 17.25 13.57
N LEU A 829 -24.72 16.37 14.33
CA LEU A 829 -26.05 15.84 14.08
C LEU A 829 -27.07 16.34 15.12
N ALA A 830 -26.70 17.29 15.99
CA ALA A 830 -27.60 17.82 17.02
C ALA A 830 -28.74 18.62 16.37
N PRO A 831 -30.02 18.42 16.73
CA PRO A 831 -31.16 19.09 16.08
C PRO A 831 -31.02 20.61 16.08
N GLU A 832 -31.60 21.26 15.07
CA GLU A 832 -31.59 22.71 14.95
C GLU A 832 -32.08 23.34 16.26
N ARG A 833 -31.22 24.13 16.92
CA ARG A 833 -31.68 24.92 18.07
C ARG A 833 -32.70 25.90 17.53
N ALA A 834 -33.97 25.71 17.87
CA ALA A 834 -35.01 26.70 17.64
C ALA A 834 -34.48 28.04 18.18
N GLN A 835 -34.18 28.97 17.27
CA GLN A 835 -33.93 30.35 17.65
C GLN A 835 -35.24 30.86 18.25
N ALA A 836 -35.25 31.04 19.58
CA ALA A 836 -36.24 31.88 20.21
C ALA A 836 -36.09 33.30 19.60
N VAL A 837 -37.23 33.82 19.17
CA VAL A 837 -37.50 35.10 18.48
C VAL A 837 -36.55 36.24 18.87
#